data_AF-B4JK43-F1
#
_entry.id   AF-B4JK43-F1
#
_cell.length_a   1.000
_cell.length_b   1.000
_cell.length_c   1.000
_cell.angle_alpha   90.00
_cell.angle_beta   90.00
_cell.angle_gamma   90.00
#
_symmetry.space_group_name_H-M   'P 1'
#
loop_
_entity.id
_entity.type
_entity.pdbx_description
1 polymer ?
#
loop_
_entity_poly.entity_id
_entity_poly.type
_entity_poly.pdbx_seq_one_letter_code
_entity_poly.pdbx_strand_id
1 'polypeptide(L)'
;MFAEMGRIFEHCWRHQLINCNVQVQRANGDILVYTYQPFGAHSCANMTPQLINRYNGSHMLHPQLYPRKLANFFGCPLRIALWHMPPYWFLSDSDPARITGGIEGRLLQTISHRLNFSIQVRKPPPGRLPVRERMLQMLHRDEADLTVGGIRPTVAHNQLATSSHNYYQTSIRFAVLRSHYELSSLDTLLYPYPRIIWLGISLVFALSLLLLLAMDRVLASDPGSLWLNVQLIFVGMPMEQIPRFRCKRLYCIMLMVYTLLIRTAYQGMLYHLIRTHQLNRLPQSIEELVADNYTVISPIGMDDLLAEIPTMRHMRFHTLETETTLMQPLIYIAEHPRVKRQVVANVVDVFHLFNHMRSYNADVNEERNCNQFEIISQDVINLQMSMYLRKHSFLVDEFNEQIMWMRSVGLLSIWTHWELDDRVSYIAKPSSVRSLDLLELQIIFAVVLFGFMLSTIIFGLELLSLRFVRLRIWEQLPLEQQHIVEQVLERVLSFDSNAALPIVMDTLLHSDMRLNIRLLVFFVQDAQQLATAALHNTRGDARYKFNNLIVLLTTTDDAQEQQAQMSQIFDFLLHRRYNVNALLLLVDPQLATLDAYTFWPYRSQQSCLSTQPVRVSLRNAQFNDLYPHKLHNLHGCPLSAVAWHVPPYMEVYPQSDEAIKEIAGFDAEILKVLASRLNFSLVLMRNEPPDLIGGETFWNGTMTGAYLMLSEHRANITIGFTACQPARSKYLASTDPYNQIEFVLVVHGAQSYSSYEIMLMPFNTNVWLLLVAMVGLRLLCRLRGWQLISPLHIGWLYSLFLFRICYESSVFMFVQNRPMRPLPESLEQALELDYSLVVPHRTYHVVQHMPSLLSRTTILPGKPVDMFDQLLAMPADRQRRTAIISTQHYFRYYLATTATGERLDDPHLVQVKEKFRNSMVCMHFPPSFYLTGVFNQMLFNMRCSGITQHISDRTKWSRLNAMHSTTSQTNVLDYDKSISFIYTAFYCLLLVEALTIVVFALELLSQRWPRGWLSSIFRQL
;
A
#
# COMPACT_ATOMS: atom_id res chain seq x y z
N MET A 1 6.86 16.39 58.75
CA MET A 1 5.67 16.14 57.92
C MET A 1 5.87 16.61 56.48
N PHE A 2 5.76 17.91 56.15
CA PHE A 2 5.91 18.39 54.75
C PHE A 2 7.23 17.97 54.08
N ALA A 3 8.36 18.01 54.80
CA ALA A 3 9.65 17.55 54.27
C ALA A 3 9.65 16.06 53.86
N GLU A 4 9.06 15.17 54.67
CA GLU A 4 8.95 13.75 54.34
C GLU A 4 7.99 13.49 53.17
N MET A 5 6.86 14.21 53.12
CA MET A 5 5.97 14.15 51.95
C MET A 5 6.68 14.61 50.67
N GLY A 6 7.54 15.64 50.77
CA GLY A 6 8.40 16.06 49.66
C GLY A 6 9.35 14.96 49.18
N ARG A 7 10.02 14.24 50.10
CA ARG A 7 10.87 13.09 49.76
C ARG A 7 10.08 11.95 49.10
N ILE A 8 8.86 11.65 49.59
CA ILE A 8 7.98 10.64 48.99
C ILE A 8 7.59 11.04 47.56
N PHE A 9 7.20 12.29 47.34
CA PHE A 9 6.83 12.78 46.01
C PHE A 9 8.03 12.88 45.05
N GLU A 10 9.21 13.25 45.54
CA GLU A 10 10.45 13.19 44.77
C GLU A 10 10.80 11.75 44.37
N HIS A 11 10.62 10.77 45.27
CA HIS A 11 10.79 9.36 44.93
C HIS A 11 9.77 8.90 43.87
N CYS A 12 8.48 9.23 44.05
CA CYS A 12 7.44 8.96 43.04
C CYS A 12 7.81 9.54 41.67
N TRP A 13 8.27 10.78 41.60
CA TRP A 13 8.69 11.43 40.35
C TRP A 13 9.89 10.78 39.69
N ARG A 14 10.96 10.49 40.45
CA ARG A 14 12.16 9.78 39.96
C ARG A 14 11.82 8.41 39.36
N HIS A 15 10.71 7.79 39.79
CA HIS A 15 10.21 6.49 39.31
C HIS A 15 9.04 6.60 38.32
N GLN A 16 8.82 7.76 37.70
CA GLN A 16 7.74 8.01 36.71
C GLN A 16 6.30 7.85 37.27
N LEU A 17 6.10 7.86 38.59
CA LEU A 17 4.80 7.62 39.24
C LEU A 17 3.96 8.91 39.36
N ILE A 18 3.47 9.43 38.22
CA ILE A 18 2.69 10.68 38.16
C ILE A 18 1.48 10.73 39.11
N ASN A 19 0.81 9.59 39.34
CA ASN A 19 -0.37 9.47 40.19
C ASN A 19 -0.01 8.92 41.57
N CYS A 20 0.56 9.78 42.41
CA CYS A 20 1.02 9.44 43.77
C CYS A 20 0.48 10.47 44.78
N ASN A 21 -0.20 9.94 45.81
CA ASN A 21 -0.87 10.70 46.86
C ASN A 21 -0.40 10.22 48.24
N VAL A 22 -0.32 11.11 49.21
CA VAL A 22 -0.05 10.79 50.61
C VAL A 22 -1.24 11.20 51.47
N GLN A 23 -1.83 10.24 52.17
CA GLN A 23 -2.84 10.48 53.19
C GLN A 23 -2.15 10.71 54.54
N VAL A 24 -2.59 11.73 55.28
CA VAL A 24 -2.10 12.04 56.63
C VAL A 24 -3.28 12.22 57.57
N GLN A 25 -3.24 11.54 58.71
CA GLN A 25 -4.17 11.76 59.82
C GLN A 25 -3.51 12.67 60.86
N ARG A 26 -4.22 13.72 61.29
CA ARG A 26 -3.79 14.60 62.39
C ARG A 26 -4.32 14.11 63.73
N ALA A 27 -3.70 14.56 64.82
CA ALA A 27 -4.09 14.19 66.20
C ALA A 27 -5.53 14.58 66.58
N ASN A 28 -6.15 15.52 65.87
CA ASN A 28 -7.56 15.90 66.01
C ASN A 28 -8.53 15.05 65.16
N GLY A 29 -8.06 13.97 64.54
CA GLY A 29 -8.87 13.07 63.70
C GLY A 29 -9.00 13.50 62.23
N ASP A 30 -8.53 14.70 61.84
CA ASP A 30 -8.58 15.16 60.45
C ASP A 30 -7.78 14.24 59.52
N ILE A 31 -8.42 13.71 58.48
CA ILE A 31 -7.74 13.01 57.38
C ILE A 31 -7.60 13.98 56.21
N LEU A 32 -6.34 14.22 55.81
CA LEU A 32 -5.94 15.11 54.72
C LEU A 32 -5.24 14.30 53.63
N VAL A 33 -5.48 14.63 52.36
CA VAL A 33 -4.80 13.99 51.22
C VAL A 33 -4.00 15.02 50.44
N TYR A 34 -2.70 14.74 50.30
CA TYR A 34 -1.74 15.56 49.58
C TYR A 34 -1.30 14.86 48.29
N THR A 35 -0.89 15.64 47.30
CA THR A 35 -0.19 15.22 46.08
C THR A 35 0.80 16.31 45.68
N TYR A 36 1.75 16.00 44.81
CA TYR A 36 2.52 17.01 44.08
C TYR A 36 1.87 17.36 42.74
N GLN A 37 2.19 18.54 42.20
CA GLN A 37 1.78 19.00 40.87
C GLN A 37 3.05 19.47 40.10
N PRO A 38 3.61 18.63 39.19
CA PRO A 38 4.96 18.82 38.68
C PRO A 38 5.09 19.97 37.69
N PHE A 39 4.00 20.44 37.08
CA PHE A 39 4.01 21.51 36.09
C PHE A 39 3.13 22.68 36.57
N GLY A 40 3.67 23.89 36.49
CA GLY A 40 2.96 25.13 36.80
C GLY A 40 3.67 26.34 36.17
N ALA A 41 2.99 27.48 36.12
CA ALA A 41 3.40 28.67 35.35
C ALA A 41 4.82 29.22 35.65
N HIS A 42 5.42 28.88 36.79
CA HIS A 42 6.72 29.36 37.22
C HIS A 42 7.68 28.23 37.65
N SER A 43 7.31 26.96 37.49
CA SER A 43 8.12 25.84 37.98
C SER A 43 7.86 24.53 37.23
N CYS A 44 8.96 23.89 36.83
CA CYS A 44 8.97 22.57 36.19
C CYS A 44 9.56 21.54 37.16
N ALA A 45 8.95 20.36 37.20
CA ALA A 45 9.25 19.29 38.17
C ALA A 45 9.08 19.70 39.64
N ASN A 46 8.03 20.47 39.97
CA ASN A 46 7.74 20.85 41.35
C ASN A 46 7.16 19.69 42.19
N MET A 47 7.86 19.31 43.26
CA MET A 47 7.48 18.22 44.16
C MET A 47 6.88 18.69 45.49
N THR A 48 6.57 19.98 45.64
CA THR A 48 5.98 20.49 46.89
C THR A 48 4.62 19.84 47.19
N PRO A 49 4.38 19.38 48.44
CA PRO A 49 3.09 18.82 48.82
C PRO A 49 1.96 19.85 48.76
N GLN A 50 0.97 19.61 47.91
CA GLN A 50 -0.26 20.37 47.81
C GLN A 50 -1.43 19.58 48.40
N LEU A 51 -2.27 20.24 49.20
CA LEU A 51 -3.50 19.65 49.73
C LEU A 51 -4.55 19.60 48.61
N ILE A 52 -5.05 18.40 48.30
CA ILE A 52 -6.13 18.22 47.31
C ILE A 52 -7.45 17.76 47.92
N ASN A 53 -7.45 17.28 49.17
CA ASN A 53 -8.67 16.79 49.78
C ASN A 53 -8.62 16.73 51.30
N ARG A 54 -9.82 16.74 51.90
CA ARG A 54 -10.06 16.51 53.32
C ARG A 54 -11.27 15.60 53.47
N TYR A 55 -11.23 14.71 54.44
CA TYR A 55 -12.36 13.88 54.82
C TYR A 55 -13.28 14.64 55.80
N ASN A 56 -14.59 14.61 55.58
CA ASN A 56 -15.58 15.29 56.42
C ASN A 56 -16.41 14.28 57.26
N GLY A 57 -15.77 13.22 57.76
CA GLY A 57 -16.41 12.20 58.61
C GLY A 57 -17.28 11.17 57.87
N SER A 58 -17.82 11.51 56.69
CA SER A 58 -18.65 10.60 55.87
C SER A 58 -18.11 10.40 54.44
N HIS A 59 -17.61 11.46 53.82
CA HIS A 59 -17.07 11.45 52.45
C HIS A 59 -15.88 12.41 52.34
N MET A 60 -15.10 12.24 51.26
CA MET A 60 -14.07 13.19 50.86
C MET A 60 -14.73 14.42 50.21
N LEU A 61 -14.29 15.63 50.58
CA LEU A 61 -14.86 16.89 50.06
C LEU A 61 -14.80 17.01 48.52
N HIS A 62 -13.77 16.43 47.91
CA HIS A 62 -13.67 16.28 46.46
C HIS A 62 -13.72 14.80 46.05
N PRO A 63 -14.46 14.39 45.01
CA PRO A 63 -14.49 12.98 44.59
C PRO A 63 -13.18 12.52 43.91
N GLN A 64 -12.49 13.45 43.25
CA GLN A 64 -11.31 13.16 42.44
C GLN A 64 -9.99 13.31 43.24
N LEU A 65 -9.56 12.24 43.91
CA LEU A 65 -8.21 12.22 44.54
C LEU A 65 -7.05 12.19 43.52
N TYR A 66 -7.26 11.88 42.23
CA TYR A 66 -6.20 11.91 41.21
C TYR A 66 -6.55 12.95 40.13
N PRO A 67 -6.09 14.22 40.26
CA PRO A 67 -6.29 15.24 39.24
C PRO A 67 -5.51 14.91 37.96
N ARG A 68 -6.00 15.29 36.78
CA ARG A 68 -5.25 15.16 35.52
C ARG A 68 -4.07 16.14 35.53
N LYS A 69 -2.85 15.64 35.78
CA LYS A 69 -1.62 16.45 35.88
C LYS A 69 -0.93 16.78 34.56
N LEU A 70 -1.32 16.12 33.46
CA LEU A 70 -0.64 16.19 32.16
C LEU A 70 -1.40 17.03 31.10
N ALA A 71 -2.50 17.68 31.48
CA ALA A 71 -3.32 18.46 30.56
C ALA A 71 -2.66 19.78 30.09
N ASN A 72 -1.65 20.29 30.80
CA ASN A 72 -0.90 21.50 30.46
C ASN A 72 0.48 21.45 31.14
N PHE A 73 1.55 21.65 30.37
CA PHE A 73 2.94 21.62 30.82
C PHE A 73 3.51 23.02 31.09
N PHE A 74 2.73 24.08 30.89
CA PHE A 74 3.09 25.48 31.18
C PHE A 74 4.41 25.95 30.54
N GLY A 75 4.74 25.44 29.35
CA GLY A 75 5.95 25.75 28.61
C GLY A 75 7.19 24.96 29.03
N CYS A 76 7.10 24.05 30.02
CA CYS A 76 8.23 23.25 30.48
C CYS A 76 8.90 22.46 29.34
N PRO A 77 10.24 22.35 29.32
CA PRO A 77 10.96 21.68 28.24
C PRO A 77 10.92 20.15 28.36
N LEU A 78 10.60 19.46 27.26
CA LEU A 78 10.81 18.02 27.10
C LEU A 78 12.03 17.77 26.21
N ARG A 79 12.91 16.86 26.64
CA ARG A 79 14.14 16.52 25.92
C ARG A 79 13.85 15.48 24.86
N ILE A 80 14.21 15.73 23.60
CA ILE A 80 13.82 14.86 22.48
C ILE A 80 15.08 14.42 21.73
N ALA A 81 15.35 13.11 21.74
CA ALA A 81 16.47 12.52 21.00
C ALA A 81 16.14 12.49 19.51
N LEU A 82 16.97 13.17 18.71
CA LEU A 82 16.63 13.60 17.36
C LEU A 82 17.90 13.71 16.48
N TRP A 83 17.91 13.04 15.33
CA TRP A 83 18.86 13.22 14.22
C TRP A 83 18.16 13.47 12.87
N HIS A 84 18.60 14.46 12.07
CA HIS A 84 17.97 14.87 10.80
C HIS A 84 17.58 13.67 9.90
N MET A 85 16.28 13.43 9.74
CA MET A 85 15.70 12.21 9.15
C MET A 85 14.46 12.54 8.28
N PRO A 86 14.66 13.13 7.09
CA PRO A 86 13.57 13.40 6.16
C PRO A 86 13.08 12.10 5.49
N PRO A 87 11.78 11.98 5.11
CA PRO A 87 10.71 12.98 5.22
C PRO A 87 10.02 13.04 6.59
N TYR A 88 10.44 12.24 7.57
CA TYR A 88 9.76 12.18 8.87
C TYR A 88 9.85 13.51 9.63
N TRP A 89 11.01 14.17 9.62
CA TRP A 89 11.15 15.51 10.18
C TRP A 89 12.45 16.18 9.73
N PHE A 90 12.39 17.51 9.62
CA PHE A 90 13.49 18.36 9.15
C PHE A 90 14.01 19.25 10.28
N LEU A 91 15.32 19.47 10.32
CA LEU A 91 15.99 20.47 11.17
C LEU A 91 16.39 21.69 10.35
N SER A 92 16.36 22.86 10.98
CA SER A 92 16.97 24.08 10.45
C SER A 92 18.49 23.96 10.51
N ASP A 93 19.20 24.20 9.41
CA ASP A 93 20.68 24.22 9.41
C ASP A 93 21.25 25.34 10.28
N SER A 94 20.52 26.46 10.37
CA SER A 94 20.85 27.64 11.16
C SER A 94 20.58 27.50 12.67
N ASP A 95 19.61 26.67 13.05
CA ASP A 95 19.29 26.36 14.45
C ASP A 95 18.94 24.87 14.58
N PRO A 96 19.91 24.03 15.00
CA PRO A 96 19.71 22.60 15.11
C PRO A 96 18.71 22.18 16.20
N ALA A 97 18.15 23.13 16.97
CA ALA A 97 17.03 22.89 17.88
C ALA A 97 15.65 23.14 17.26
N ARG A 98 15.57 23.74 16.07
CA ARG A 98 14.29 24.11 15.43
C ARG A 98 13.84 23.09 14.39
N ILE A 99 12.71 22.45 14.65
CA ILE A 99 12.00 21.58 13.70
C ILE A 99 11.31 22.45 12.64
N THR A 100 11.61 22.22 11.37
CA THR A 100 11.08 23.02 10.24
C THR A 100 9.90 22.38 9.50
N GLY A 101 9.74 21.05 9.56
CA GLY A 101 8.65 20.34 8.88
C GLY A 101 8.71 18.82 9.08
N GLY A 102 8.03 18.08 8.20
CA GLY A 102 7.99 16.61 8.14
C GLY A 102 6.84 15.98 8.92
N ILE A 103 6.51 14.73 8.57
CA ILE A 103 5.33 13.98 9.04
C ILE A 103 5.27 13.89 10.58
N GLU A 104 6.35 13.41 11.19
CA GLU A 104 6.51 13.31 12.65
C GLU A 104 6.84 14.67 13.27
N GLY A 105 7.42 15.60 12.50
CA GLY A 105 7.67 16.98 12.92
C GLY A 105 6.38 17.74 13.20
N ARG A 106 5.41 17.70 12.28
CA ARG A 106 4.06 18.29 12.46
C ARG A 106 3.27 17.64 13.58
N LEU A 107 3.37 16.30 13.70
CA LEU A 107 2.80 15.55 14.82
C LEU A 107 3.33 16.07 16.16
N LEU A 108 4.64 16.18 16.30
CA LEU A 108 5.29 16.61 17.54
C LEU A 108 5.02 18.08 17.87
N GLN A 109 5.03 18.97 16.87
CA GLN A 109 4.62 20.37 17.02
C GLN A 109 3.16 20.49 17.47
N THR A 110 2.25 19.68 16.92
CA THR A 110 0.83 19.69 17.30
C THR A 110 0.62 19.22 18.74
N ILE A 111 1.31 18.15 19.17
CA ILE A 111 1.28 17.68 20.57
C ILE A 111 1.88 18.74 21.50
N SER A 112 3.02 19.35 21.12
CA SER A 112 3.67 20.45 21.87
C SER A 112 2.75 21.65 22.07
N HIS A 113 2.04 22.09 21.02
CA HIS A 113 1.06 23.17 21.12
C HIS A 113 -0.17 22.75 21.95
N ARG A 114 -0.65 21.50 21.80
CA ARG A 114 -1.87 21.03 22.48
C ARG A 114 -1.69 20.84 23.98
N LEU A 115 -0.53 20.32 24.39
CA LEU A 115 -0.15 20.10 25.80
C LEU A 115 0.67 21.27 26.38
N ASN A 116 1.03 22.26 25.56
CA ASN A 116 1.77 23.47 25.93
C ASN A 116 3.11 23.17 26.63
N PHE A 117 4.00 22.43 25.95
CA PHE A 117 5.41 22.20 26.35
C PHE A 117 6.39 22.73 25.30
N SER A 118 7.60 23.07 25.71
CA SER A 118 8.69 23.43 24.79
C SER A 118 9.54 22.21 24.41
N ILE A 119 10.11 22.23 23.21
CA ILE A 119 10.93 21.12 22.67
C ILE A 119 12.41 21.45 22.87
N GLN A 120 13.14 20.59 23.58
CA GLN A 120 14.60 20.65 23.70
C GLN A 120 15.25 19.49 22.93
N VAL A 121 15.81 19.78 21.76
CA VAL A 121 16.46 18.80 20.90
C VAL A 121 17.77 18.30 21.52
N ARG A 122 17.99 16.98 21.47
CA ARG A 122 19.25 16.31 21.86
C ARG A 122 19.72 15.43 20.69
N LYS A 123 20.90 15.72 20.13
CA LYS A 123 21.49 14.90 19.07
C LYS A 123 22.17 13.65 19.66
N PRO A 124 22.05 12.47 19.04
CA PRO A 124 22.83 11.31 19.43
C PRO A 124 24.34 11.52 19.22
N PRO A 125 25.20 10.98 20.10
CA PRO A 125 26.65 11.04 19.94
C PRO A 125 27.11 10.22 18.73
N PRO A 126 28.26 10.57 18.09
CA PRO A 126 28.83 9.79 16.98
C PRO A 126 29.19 8.36 17.41
N GLY A 127 29.06 7.38 16.53
CA GLY A 127 29.38 5.98 16.86
C GLY A 127 28.93 4.95 15.83
N ARG A 128 29.49 3.73 15.92
CA ARG A 128 29.29 2.65 14.94
C ARG A 128 27.87 2.07 14.87
N LEU A 129 27.05 2.22 15.92
CA LEU A 129 25.68 1.73 15.91
C LEU A 129 24.78 2.63 15.03
N PRO A 130 23.72 2.06 14.39
CA PRO A 130 22.73 2.83 13.68
C PRO A 130 22.16 3.97 14.53
N VAL A 131 21.92 5.13 13.91
CA VAL A 131 21.46 6.35 14.61
C VAL A 131 20.19 6.11 15.44
N ARG A 132 19.25 5.29 14.94
CA ARG A 132 18.03 4.91 15.66
C ARG A 132 18.32 4.18 16.98
N GLU A 133 19.26 3.25 16.99
CA GLU A 133 19.67 2.53 18.21
C GLU A 133 20.34 3.47 19.21
N ARG A 134 21.20 4.39 18.73
CA ARG A 134 21.78 5.43 19.58
C ARG A 134 20.71 6.30 20.25
N MET A 135 19.67 6.71 19.52
CA MET A 135 18.55 7.47 20.09
C MET A 135 17.73 6.67 21.11
N LEU A 136 17.53 5.37 20.91
CA LEU A 136 16.87 4.49 21.89
C LEU A 136 17.74 4.29 23.16
N GLN A 137 19.07 4.20 23.01
CA GLN A 137 19.99 4.15 24.15
C GLN A 137 19.96 5.44 24.99
N MET A 138 19.77 6.61 24.37
CA MET A 138 19.57 7.88 25.10
C MET A 138 18.30 7.87 25.97
N LEU A 139 17.24 7.17 25.56
CA LEU A 139 16.04 7.00 26.39
C LEU A 139 16.28 6.06 27.56
N HIS A 140 17.03 4.97 27.34
CA HIS A 140 17.39 4.02 28.40
C HIS A 140 18.33 4.65 29.45
N ARG A 141 19.22 5.57 29.03
CA ARG A 141 20.16 6.31 29.90
C ARG A 141 19.58 7.57 30.55
N ASP A 142 18.27 7.80 30.47
CA ASP A 142 17.60 9.01 30.95
C ASP A 142 18.08 10.35 30.32
N GLU A 143 18.86 10.33 29.24
CA GLU A 143 19.42 11.51 28.56
C GLU A 143 18.35 12.31 27.77
N ALA A 144 17.34 11.60 27.26
CA ALA A 144 16.17 12.17 26.56
C ALA A 144 14.85 11.60 27.11
N ASP A 145 13.74 12.31 26.88
CA ASP A 145 12.40 11.94 27.34
C ASP A 145 11.58 11.16 26.30
N LEU A 146 11.75 11.49 25.02
CA LEU A 146 11.18 10.77 23.87
C LEU A 146 12.04 10.87 22.60
N THR A 147 11.75 10.06 21.58
CA THR A 147 12.38 10.09 20.25
C THR A 147 11.38 9.75 19.12
N VAL A 148 11.62 10.33 17.95
CA VAL A 148 10.93 10.09 16.67
C VAL A 148 11.97 10.01 15.54
N GLY A 149 11.63 9.38 14.41
CA GLY A 149 12.54 9.14 13.28
C GLY A 149 12.16 7.92 12.43
N GLY A 150 10.87 7.68 12.23
CA GLY A 150 10.35 6.50 11.53
C GLY A 150 10.84 5.19 12.16
N ILE A 151 10.64 5.03 13.47
CA ILE A 151 11.11 3.85 14.22
C ILE A 151 9.95 2.85 14.37
N ARG A 152 10.18 1.60 13.97
CA ARG A 152 9.20 0.50 14.10
C ARG A 152 9.15 -0.09 15.52
N PRO A 153 7.97 -0.55 16.00
CA PRO A 153 7.85 -1.51 17.11
C PRO A 153 8.63 -2.80 16.86
N THR A 154 9.61 -3.11 17.69
CA THR A 154 10.29 -4.42 17.75
C THR A 154 10.35 -4.93 19.18
N VAL A 155 10.58 -6.23 19.37
CA VAL A 155 10.74 -6.81 20.71
C VAL A 155 11.97 -6.22 21.41
N ALA A 156 13.09 -6.04 20.69
CA ALA A 156 14.33 -5.45 21.22
C ALA A 156 14.14 -3.98 21.66
N HIS A 157 13.56 -3.14 20.80
CA HIS A 157 13.29 -1.74 21.15
C HIS A 157 12.33 -1.62 22.35
N ASN A 158 11.33 -2.50 22.43
CA ASN A 158 10.38 -2.55 23.55
C ASN A 158 10.98 -3.07 24.86
N GLN A 159 12.16 -3.68 24.86
CA GLN A 159 12.91 -3.95 26.08
C GLN A 159 13.54 -2.65 26.61
N LEU A 160 14.20 -1.88 25.74
CA LEU A 160 14.90 -0.63 26.08
C LEU A 160 13.97 0.55 26.44
N ALA A 161 12.85 0.70 25.72
CA ALA A 161 11.97 1.88 25.79
C ALA A 161 10.48 1.49 25.79
N THR A 162 9.59 2.50 25.86
CA THR A 162 8.13 2.32 25.78
C THR A 162 7.59 2.98 24.52
N SER A 163 7.02 2.20 23.60
CA SER A 163 6.42 2.69 22.36
C SER A 163 5.02 3.30 22.57
N SER A 164 4.68 4.34 21.81
CA SER A 164 3.30 4.81 21.63
C SER A 164 2.44 3.82 20.83
N HIS A 165 1.15 4.12 20.70
CA HIS A 165 0.35 3.59 19.59
C HIS A 165 0.96 4.01 18.24
N ASN A 166 0.78 3.14 17.24
CA ASN A 166 1.13 3.43 15.84
C ASN A 166 0.30 4.63 15.32
N TYR A 167 0.98 5.62 14.74
CA TYR A 167 0.35 6.77 14.07
C TYR A 167 0.53 6.77 12.55
N TYR A 168 1.54 6.10 11.99
CA TYR A 168 1.83 6.12 10.56
C TYR A 168 2.31 4.75 10.06
N GLN A 169 1.88 4.37 8.86
CA GLN A 169 2.26 3.11 8.24
C GLN A 169 2.75 3.36 6.81
N THR A 170 3.85 2.71 6.48
CA THR A 170 4.54 2.74 5.18
C THR A 170 5.13 1.35 4.91
N SER A 171 5.85 1.14 3.82
CA SER A 171 6.49 -0.13 3.49
C SER A 171 7.92 0.04 2.98
N ILE A 172 8.69 -1.03 3.05
CA ILE A 172 9.96 -1.16 2.32
C ILE A 172 9.63 -1.67 0.91
N ARG A 173 10.19 -1.02 -0.12
CA ARG A 173 10.12 -1.44 -1.51
C ARG A 173 11.50 -1.39 -2.17
N PHE A 174 11.61 -2.05 -3.31
CA PHE A 174 12.73 -1.87 -4.23
C PHE A 174 12.43 -0.77 -5.24
N ALA A 175 13.45 -0.03 -5.66
CA ALA A 175 13.37 0.86 -6.80
C ALA A 175 14.60 0.75 -7.70
N VAL A 176 14.41 1.06 -8.98
CA VAL A 176 15.45 1.04 -10.03
C VAL A 176 15.61 2.41 -10.66
N LEU A 177 16.82 2.72 -11.15
CA LEU A 177 17.07 3.99 -11.83
C LEU A 177 16.41 4.01 -13.21
N ARG A 178 15.58 5.02 -13.48
CA ARG A 178 14.78 5.12 -14.71
C ARG A 178 15.61 5.04 -16.00
N SER A 179 16.75 5.72 -16.03
CA SER A 179 17.64 5.80 -17.19
C SER A 179 18.29 4.47 -17.59
N HIS A 180 18.23 3.42 -16.75
CA HIS A 180 18.70 2.08 -17.13
C HIS A 180 17.80 1.38 -18.15
N TYR A 181 16.53 1.80 -18.23
CA TYR A 181 15.48 1.17 -19.04
C TYR A 181 14.99 2.02 -20.22
N GLU A 182 15.61 3.17 -20.50
CA GLU A 182 15.30 3.96 -21.70
C GLU A 182 15.57 3.13 -22.98
N LEU A 183 14.67 3.23 -23.96
CA LEU A 183 14.79 2.56 -25.26
C LEU A 183 15.99 3.11 -26.05
N SER A 184 16.75 2.22 -26.69
CA SER A 184 17.79 2.63 -27.64
C SER A 184 17.16 3.22 -28.91
N SER A 185 17.83 4.14 -29.59
CA SER A 185 17.33 4.78 -30.82
C SER A 185 16.98 3.78 -31.95
N LEU A 186 17.62 2.60 -31.97
CA LEU A 186 17.28 1.52 -32.91
C LEU A 186 15.99 0.80 -32.48
N ASP A 187 15.88 0.48 -31.20
CA ASP A 187 14.69 -0.17 -30.64
C ASP A 187 13.46 0.72 -30.86
N THR A 188 13.56 2.02 -30.60
CA THR A 188 12.51 3.03 -30.82
C THR A 188 11.97 3.03 -32.26
N LEU A 189 12.80 2.73 -33.28
CA LEU A 189 12.35 2.64 -34.67
C LEU A 189 11.63 1.31 -35.00
N LEU A 190 12.02 0.20 -34.38
CA LEU A 190 11.44 -1.12 -34.67
C LEU A 190 10.24 -1.48 -33.77
N TYR A 191 10.19 -0.91 -32.55
CA TYR A 191 9.16 -1.12 -31.53
C TYR A 191 7.71 -0.81 -31.95
N PRO A 192 7.39 0.18 -32.82
CA PRO A 192 6.01 0.49 -33.20
C PRO A 192 5.19 -0.72 -33.70
N TYR A 193 5.85 -1.70 -34.32
CA TYR A 193 5.20 -2.90 -34.83
C TYR A 193 5.86 -4.18 -34.34
N PRO A 194 5.07 -5.21 -33.98
CA PRO A 194 5.62 -6.50 -33.61
C PRO A 194 6.16 -7.17 -34.88
N ARG A 195 7.10 -8.11 -34.71
CA ARG A 195 7.75 -8.82 -35.83
C ARG A 195 6.75 -9.44 -36.82
N ILE A 196 5.56 -9.84 -36.34
CA ILE A 196 4.47 -10.38 -37.15
C ILE A 196 3.91 -9.35 -38.15
N ILE A 197 3.71 -8.10 -37.76
CA ILE A 197 3.22 -7.05 -38.67
C ILE A 197 4.30 -6.67 -39.68
N TRP A 198 5.56 -6.59 -39.27
CA TRP A 198 6.68 -6.38 -40.22
C TRP A 198 6.76 -7.47 -41.29
N LEU A 199 6.60 -8.74 -40.90
CA LEU A 199 6.51 -9.87 -41.83
C LEU A 199 5.25 -9.77 -42.72
N GLY A 200 4.11 -9.34 -42.17
CA GLY A 200 2.87 -9.11 -42.92
C GLY A 200 3.00 -8.00 -43.98
N ILE A 201 3.64 -6.87 -43.64
CA ILE A 201 3.93 -5.78 -44.59
C ILE A 201 4.85 -6.28 -45.71
N SER A 202 5.87 -7.07 -45.38
CA SER A 202 6.78 -7.69 -46.36
C SER A 202 6.03 -8.67 -47.29
N LEU A 203 5.09 -9.46 -46.75
CA LEU A 203 4.25 -10.37 -47.53
C LEU A 203 3.31 -9.61 -48.48
N VAL A 204 2.63 -8.55 -48.03
CA VAL A 204 1.75 -7.74 -48.90
C VAL A 204 2.55 -6.98 -49.96
N PHE A 205 3.76 -6.53 -49.65
CA PHE A 205 4.69 -5.96 -50.64
C PHE A 205 5.06 -7.00 -51.73
N ALA A 206 5.38 -8.23 -51.33
CA ALA A 206 5.69 -9.31 -52.28
C ALA A 206 4.48 -9.74 -53.14
N LEU A 207 3.30 -9.86 -52.53
CA LEU A 207 2.05 -10.21 -53.22
C LEU A 207 1.60 -9.12 -54.20
N SER A 208 1.64 -7.85 -53.79
CA SER A 208 1.26 -6.72 -54.65
C SER A 208 2.21 -6.57 -55.85
N LEU A 209 3.52 -6.82 -55.66
CA LEU A 209 4.47 -6.90 -56.77
C LEU A 209 4.13 -8.06 -57.72
N LEU A 210 3.90 -9.27 -57.21
CA LEU A 210 3.55 -10.44 -58.03
C LEU A 210 2.26 -10.22 -58.82
N LEU A 211 1.24 -9.61 -58.20
CA LEU A 211 -0.05 -9.33 -58.83
C LEU A 211 0.06 -8.24 -59.90
N LEU A 212 0.83 -7.19 -59.67
CA LEU A 212 1.12 -6.17 -60.68
C LEU A 212 1.98 -6.72 -61.83
N LEU A 213 2.99 -7.55 -61.56
CA LEU A 213 3.76 -8.26 -62.60
C LEU A 213 2.88 -9.21 -63.43
N ALA A 214 1.92 -9.88 -62.81
CA ALA A 214 0.95 -10.72 -63.53
C ALA A 214 0.02 -9.86 -64.40
N MET A 215 -0.49 -8.74 -63.88
CA MET A 215 -1.28 -7.78 -64.67
C MET A 215 -0.50 -7.20 -65.85
N ASP A 216 0.81 -6.96 -65.69
CA ASP A 216 1.67 -6.37 -66.73
C ASP A 216 2.15 -7.39 -67.80
N ARG A 217 2.05 -8.69 -67.51
CA ARG A 217 2.21 -9.75 -68.52
C ARG A 217 0.93 -10.05 -69.31
N VAL A 218 -0.24 -9.76 -68.73
CA VAL A 218 -1.55 -10.09 -69.35
C VAL A 218 -2.17 -8.88 -70.07
N LEU A 219 -1.98 -7.67 -69.53
CA LEU A 219 -2.34 -6.41 -70.19
C LEU A 219 -1.07 -5.74 -70.68
N ALA A 220 -1.14 -4.95 -71.75
CA ALA A 220 0.02 -4.29 -72.34
C ALA A 220 0.86 -3.55 -71.28
N SER A 221 2.18 -3.75 -71.34
CA SER A 221 3.13 -3.22 -70.37
C SER A 221 3.17 -1.69 -70.41
N ASP A 222 3.11 -1.06 -69.23
CA ASP A 222 3.26 0.40 -69.10
C ASP A 222 4.76 0.77 -69.06
N PRO A 223 5.22 1.84 -69.73
CA PRO A 223 6.65 2.11 -69.95
C PRO A 223 7.35 2.75 -68.74
N GLY A 224 7.42 2.03 -67.62
CA GLY A 224 8.11 2.46 -66.40
C GLY A 224 8.47 1.31 -65.46
N SER A 225 9.33 1.57 -64.47
CA SER A 225 9.74 0.53 -63.52
C SER A 225 8.60 0.20 -62.54
N LEU A 226 7.94 -0.93 -62.76
CA LEU A 226 6.84 -1.43 -61.95
C LEU A 226 7.25 -1.67 -60.48
N TRP A 227 8.45 -2.19 -60.26
CA TRP A 227 9.05 -2.34 -58.93
C TRP A 227 9.21 -1.00 -58.21
N LEU A 228 9.75 0.02 -58.90
CA LEU A 228 9.96 1.35 -58.34
C LEU A 228 8.62 2.03 -58.00
N ASN A 229 7.59 1.88 -58.84
CA ASN A 229 6.24 2.38 -58.52
C ASN A 229 5.63 1.73 -57.27
N VAL A 230 5.82 0.42 -57.05
CA VAL A 230 5.36 -0.24 -55.80
C VAL A 230 6.13 0.30 -54.59
N GLN A 231 7.45 0.48 -54.68
CA GLN A 231 8.24 1.11 -53.61
C GLN A 231 7.77 2.55 -53.31
N LEU A 232 7.50 3.36 -54.33
CA LEU A 232 6.96 4.72 -54.16
C LEU A 232 5.60 4.70 -53.44
N ILE A 233 4.70 3.75 -53.73
CA ILE A 233 3.40 3.63 -53.05
C ILE A 233 3.56 3.26 -51.57
N PHE A 234 4.52 2.40 -51.21
CA PHE A 234 4.77 2.00 -49.82
C PHE A 234 5.46 3.10 -48.98
N VAL A 235 6.41 3.84 -49.56
CA VAL A 235 6.94 5.07 -48.95
C VAL A 235 5.87 6.18 -48.95
N GLY A 236 4.89 6.07 -49.84
CA GLY A 236 3.77 6.98 -50.05
C GLY A 236 4.18 8.31 -50.68
N MET A 237 5.09 8.21 -51.66
CA MET A 237 5.48 9.22 -52.65
C MET A 237 4.52 9.18 -53.86
N PRO A 238 4.45 10.22 -54.70
CA PRO A 238 3.73 10.16 -55.98
C PRO A 238 4.36 9.11 -56.92
N MET A 239 3.53 8.33 -57.61
CA MET A 239 3.97 7.42 -58.68
C MET A 239 4.56 8.21 -59.85
N GLU A 240 5.57 7.64 -60.52
CA GLU A 240 6.24 8.28 -61.67
C GLU A 240 5.32 8.33 -62.90
N GLN A 241 4.49 7.30 -63.09
CA GLN A 241 3.49 7.23 -64.16
C GLN A 241 2.15 6.68 -63.62
N ILE A 242 1.04 7.20 -64.14
CA ILE A 242 -0.30 6.74 -63.77
C ILE A 242 -0.67 5.53 -64.66
N PRO A 243 -1.04 4.36 -64.09
CA PRO A 243 -1.38 3.19 -64.89
C PRO A 243 -2.60 3.45 -65.78
N ARG A 244 -2.50 3.04 -67.05
CA ARG A 244 -3.53 3.31 -68.08
C ARG A 244 -4.81 2.50 -67.87
N PHE A 245 -4.69 1.27 -67.38
CA PHE A 245 -5.80 0.33 -67.22
C PHE A 245 -6.58 0.53 -65.92
N ARG A 246 -7.90 0.31 -66.00
CA ARG A 246 -8.84 0.61 -64.91
C ARG A 246 -8.64 -0.32 -63.72
N CYS A 247 -8.43 -1.62 -63.94
CA CYS A 247 -8.01 -2.56 -62.88
C CYS A 247 -6.71 -2.15 -62.18
N LYS A 248 -5.62 -1.92 -62.94
CA LYS A 248 -4.32 -1.48 -62.37
C LYS A 248 -4.50 -0.21 -61.53
N ARG A 249 -5.27 0.77 -62.02
CA ARG A 249 -5.56 2.03 -61.33
C ARG A 249 -6.39 1.85 -60.05
N LEU A 250 -7.42 1.00 -60.06
CA LEU A 250 -8.20 0.68 -58.87
C LEU A 250 -7.32 0.00 -57.80
N TYR A 251 -6.49 -0.96 -58.21
CA TYR A 251 -5.56 -1.63 -57.31
C TYR A 251 -4.56 -0.66 -56.68
N CYS A 252 -3.92 0.21 -57.48
CA CYS A 252 -3.00 1.23 -56.94
C CYS A 252 -3.69 2.20 -55.98
N ILE A 253 -4.94 2.62 -56.26
CA ILE A 253 -5.71 3.49 -55.33
C ILE A 253 -5.94 2.78 -54.00
N MET A 254 -6.32 1.50 -54.00
CA MET A 254 -6.56 0.73 -52.79
C MET A 254 -5.26 0.44 -52.03
N LEU A 255 -4.17 0.12 -52.74
CA LEU A 255 -2.85 -0.03 -52.15
C LEU A 255 -2.37 1.27 -51.50
N MET A 256 -2.62 2.44 -52.11
CA MET A 256 -2.34 3.75 -51.50
C MET A 256 -3.17 4.02 -50.24
N VAL A 257 -4.43 3.56 -50.16
CA VAL A 257 -5.25 3.66 -48.94
C VAL A 257 -4.71 2.73 -47.83
N TYR A 258 -4.24 1.54 -48.18
CA TYR A 258 -3.62 0.60 -47.26
C TYR A 258 -2.27 1.12 -46.71
N THR A 259 -1.35 1.52 -47.58
CA THR A 259 -0.05 2.06 -47.16
C THR A 259 -0.21 3.37 -46.41
N LEU A 260 -1.27 4.14 -46.69
CA LEU A 260 -1.64 5.29 -45.87
C LEU A 260 -1.97 4.90 -44.43
N LEU A 261 -2.90 3.96 -44.20
CA LEU A 261 -3.32 3.54 -42.85
C LEU A 261 -2.16 2.95 -42.02
N ILE A 262 -1.31 2.13 -42.64
CA ILE A 262 -0.14 1.59 -41.96
C ILE A 262 0.90 2.68 -41.69
N ARG A 263 1.17 3.57 -42.64
CA ARG A 263 2.12 4.66 -42.42
C ARG A 263 1.65 5.62 -41.33
N THR A 264 0.35 5.97 -41.26
CA THR A 264 -0.18 6.85 -40.21
C THR A 264 -0.13 6.19 -38.83
N ALA A 265 -0.46 4.90 -38.74
CA ALA A 265 -0.32 4.15 -37.49
C ALA A 265 1.14 4.03 -37.03
N TYR A 266 2.09 3.74 -37.93
CA TYR A 266 3.52 3.69 -37.62
C TYR A 266 4.07 5.06 -37.21
N GLN A 267 3.84 6.10 -38.02
CA GLN A 267 4.35 7.46 -37.78
C GLN A 267 3.81 8.02 -36.46
N GLY A 268 2.53 7.79 -36.16
CA GLY A 268 1.94 8.16 -34.90
C GLY A 268 2.57 7.39 -33.73
N MET A 269 2.63 6.05 -33.80
CA MET A 269 3.18 5.24 -32.71
C MET A 269 4.65 5.60 -32.43
N LEU A 270 5.44 5.84 -33.48
CA LEU A 270 6.80 6.36 -33.38
C LEU A 270 6.84 7.75 -32.72
N TYR A 271 5.98 8.69 -33.15
CA TYR A 271 5.86 10.01 -32.52
C TYR A 271 5.52 9.92 -31.03
N HIS A 272 4.62 9.00 -30.65
CA HIS A 272 4.27 8.77 -29.25
C HIS A 272 5.42 8.14 -28.45
N LEU A 273 6.15 7.17 -28.98
CA LEU A 273 7.32 6.59 -28.32
C LEU A 273 8.39 7.65 -28.07
N ILE A 274 8.63 8.52 -29.06
CA ILE A 274 9.51 9.69 -28.95
C ILE A 274 8.98 10.68 -27.90
N ARG A 275 7.68 10.96 -27.87
CA ARG A 275 7.08 11.93 -26.92
C ARG A 275 6.98 11.43 -25.48
N THR A 276 6.68 10.14 -25.29
CA THR A 276 6.42 9.55 -23.96
C THR A 276 7.64 8.87 -23.36
N HIS A 277 8.69 8.64 -24.16
CA HIS A 277 9.93 7.95 -23.76
C HIS A 277 9.62 6.66 -22.98
N GLN A 278 8.85 5.75 -23.62
CA GLN A 278 8.51 4.47 -23.00
C GLN A 278 9.77 3.74 -22.54
N LEU A 279 9.72 3.20 -21.34
CA LEU A 279 10.77 2.36 -20.79
C LEU A 279 10.60 0.94 -21.30
N ASN A 280 11.72 0.25 -21.50
CA ASN A 280 11.76 -1.21 -21.56
C ASN A 280 11.12 -1.79 -20.29
N ARG A 281 10.59 -3.02 -20.40
CA ARG A 281 9.90 -3.72 -19.32
C ARG A 281 10.74 -3.70 -18.03
N LEU A 282 10.21 -3.01 -17.02
CA LEU A 282 10.72 -2.99 -15.66
C LEU A 282 10.44 -4.33 -14.96
N PRO A 283 11.32 -4.80 -14.06
CA PRO A 283 11.03 -5.94 -13.21
C PRO A 283 9.83 -5.62 -12.29
N GLN A 284 8.82 -6.48 -12.27
CA GLN A 284 7.59 -6.27 -11.48
C GLN A 284 7.56 -7.05 -10.18
N SER A 285 8.48 -8.01 -10.00
CA SER A 285 8.50 -8.89 -8.82
C SER A 285 9.90 -9.04 -8.24
N ILE A 286 9.97 -9.36 -6.94
CA ILE A 286 11.20 -9.67 -6.22
C ILE A 286 11.83 -10.95 -6.79
N GLU A 287 11.01 -11.92 -7.19
CA GLU A 287 11.45 -13.17 -7.81
C GLU A 287 12.20 -12.95 -9.14
N GLU A 288 11.76 -11.97 -9.95
CA GLU A 288 12.41 -11.54 -11.19
C GLU A 288 13.78 -10.88 -10.91
N LEU A 289 13.88 -10.04 -9.87
CA LEU A 289 15.16 -9.47 -9.42
C LEU A 289 16.17 -10.54 -8.96
N VAL A 290 15.69 -11.58 -8.27
CA VAL A 290 16.52 -12.71 -7.83
C VAL A 290 17.00 -13.52 -9.04
N ALA A 291 16.11 -13.83 -9.99
CA ALA A 291 16.46 -14.59 -11.20
C ALA A 291 17.51 -13.88 -12.07
N ASP A 292 17.39 -12.56 -12.24
CA ASP A 292 18.30 -11.74 -13.06
C ASP A 292 19.61 -11.34 -12.35
N ASN A 293 19.81 -11.78 -11.09
CA ASN A 293 20.97 -11.50 -10.25
C ASN A 293 21.25 -10.01 -10.01
N TYR A 294 20.24 -9.26 -9.56
CA TYR A 294 20.41 -7.87 -9.14
C TYR A 294 21.23 -7.74 -7.84
N THR A 295 22.01 -6.66 -7.73
CA THR A 295 22.68 -6.28 -6.47
C THR A 295 21.84 -5.26 -5.71
N VAL A 296 21.53 -5.54 -4.45
CA VAL A 296 20.79 -4.64 -3.56
C VAL A 296 21.75 -3.68 -2.89
N ILE A 297 21.50 -2.38 -3.03
CA ILE A 297 22.22 -1.32 -2.32
C ILE A 297 21.33 -0.84 -1.18
N SER A 298 21.84 -0.94 0.05
CA SER A 298 21.09 -0.70 1.27
C SER A 298 21.92 0.07 2.31
N PRO A 299 21.29 0.87 3.18
CA PRO A 299 21.98 1.48 4.31
C PRO A 299 22.24 0.43 5.40
N ILE A 300 23.16 0.74 6.32
CA ILE A 300 23.60 -0.15 7.42
C ILE A 300 22.39 -0.64 8.26
N GLY A 301 22.28 -1.95 8.46
CA GLY A 301 21.26 -2.59 9.30
C GLY A 301 19.93 -2.87 8.60
N MET A 302 19.80 -2.53 7.31
CA MET A 302 18.69 -3.01 6.46
C MET A 302 18.99 -4.38 5.86
N ASP A 303 20.26 -4.71 5.67
CA ASP A 303 20.76 -6.01 5.24
C ASP A 303 20.38 -7.13 6.23
N ASP A 304 20.59 -6.92 7.54
CA ASP A 304 20.14 -7.85 8.59
C ASP A 304 18.62 -8.11 8.50
N LEU A 305 17.82 -7.06 8.34
CA LEU A 305 16.36 -7.13 8.24
C LEU A 305 15.90 -7.90 6.98
N LEU A 306 16.60 -7.73 5.86
CA LEU A 306 16.26 -8.39 4.60
C LEU A 306 16.77 -9.84 4.56
N ALA A 307 17.86 -10.16 5.27
CA ALA A 307 18.40 -11.51 5.40
C ALA A 307 17.50 -12.47 6.22
N GLU A 308 16.62 -11.92 7.09
CA GLU A 308 15.54 -12.69 7.73
C GLU A 308 14.58 -13.30 6.69
N ILE A 309 14.40 -12.67 5.52
CA ILE A 309 13.49 -13.14 4.45
C ILE A 309 14.16 -14.24 3.62
N PRO A 310 13.62 -15.49 3.61
CA PRO A 310 14.28 -16.63 2.96
C PRO A 310 14.60 -16.42 1.46
N THR A 311 13.69 -15.76 0.73
CA THR A 311 13.86 -15.48 -0.71
C THR A 311 15.05 -14.56 -0.99
N MET A 312 15.40 -13.66 -0.07
CA MET A 312 16.43 -12.63 -0.28
C MET A 312 17.84 -13.08 0.11
N ARG A 313 18.00 -14.20 0.81
CA ARG A 313 19.31 -14.72 1.24
C ARG A 313 20.29 -15.02 0.09
N HIS A 314 19.76 -15.18 -1.12
CA HIS A 314 20.55 -15.44 -2.33
C HIS A 314 20.92 -14.16 -3.11
N MET A 315 20.38 -12.99 -2.73
CA MET A 315 20.76 -11.72 -3.34
C MET A 315 22.08 -11.20 -2.78
N ARG A 316 22.80 -10.43 -3.60
CA ARG A 316 24.04 -9.77 -3.20
C ARG A 316 23.72 -8.39 -2.63
N PHE A 317 24.13 -8.15 -1.39
CA PHE A 317 23.99 -6.85 -0.73
C PHE A 317 25.30 -6.06 -0.81
N HIS A 318 25.19 -4.76 -1.09
CA HIS A 318 26.29 -3.81 -0.97
C HIS A 318 25.87 -2.71 0.02
N THR A 319 26.48 -2.75 1.20
CA THR A 319 26.24 -1.83 2.30
C THR A 319 27.17 -0.63 2.18
N LEU A 320 26.61 0.58 2.33
CA LEU A 320 27.38 1.82 2.36
C LEU A 320 27.74 2.16 3.81
N GLU A 321 29.03 2.20 4.14
CA GLU A 321 29.54 2.36 5.52
C GLU A 321 29.47 3.80 6.09
N THR A 322 28.93 4.77 5.34
CA THR A 322 28.88 6.18 5.75
C THR A 322 27.76 6.48 6.76
N GLU A 323 27.97 7.45 7.68
CA GLU A 323 27.00 7.90 8.72
C GLU A 323 25.74 8.61 8.17
N THR A 324 25.36 8.32 6.93
CA THR A 324 24.62 9.24 6.09
C THR A 324 23.15 8.85 5.94
N THR A 325 22.31 9.86 5.66
CA THR A 325 20.84 9.81 5.64
C THR A 325 20.27 8.69 4.76
N LEU A 326 19.01 8.29 5.02
CA LEU A 326 18.29 7.23 4.27
C LEU A 326 18.30 7.44 2.74
N MET A 327 18.58 8.65 2.25
CA MET A 327 18.64 9.01 0.83
C MET A 327 19.94 8.58 0.14
N GLN A 328 20.98 8.17 0.87
CA GLN A 328 22.32 7.97 0.30
C GLN A 328 22.48 6.77 -0.64
N PRO A 329 21.82 5.62 -0.44
CA PRO A 329 21.70 4.59 -1.47
C PRO A 329 21.17 5.11 -2.82
N LEU A 330 20.26 6.10 -2.79
CA LEU A 330 19.71 6.73 -4.00
C LEU A 330 20.71 7.69 -4.65
N ILE A 331 21.43 8.46 -3.84
CA ILE A 331 22.51 9.34 -4.30
C ILE A 331 23.60 8.51 -4.98
N TYR A 332 24.07 7.43 -4.35
CA TYR A 332 25.12 6.57 -4.87
C TYR A 332 24.80 6.00 -6.26
N ILE A 333 23.61 5.44 -6.47
CA ILE A 333 23.20 4.94 -7.81
C ILE A 333 23.02 6.10 -8.80
N ALA A 334 22.47 7.24 -8.36
CA ALA A 334 22.30 8.41 -9.21
C ALA A 334 23.66 9.03 -9.64
N GLU A 335 24.73 8.83 -8.89
CA GLU A 335 26.11 9.22 -9.25
C GLU A 335 26.81 8.19 -10.15
N HIS A 336 26.37 6.92 -10.11
CA HIS A 336 26.94 5.81 -10.89
C HIS A 336 25.98 5.22 -11.95
N PRO A 337 25.32 6.03 -12.82
CA PRO A 337 24.25 5.57 -13.71
C PRO A 337 24.70 4.57 -14.79
N ARG A 338 26.02 4.33 -14.95
CA ARG A 338 26.56 3.33 -15.88
C ARG A 338 26.49 1.89 -15.37
N VAL A 339 26.36 1.67 -14.05
CA VAL A 339 26.31 0.32 -13.48
C VAL A 339 24.87 -0.20 -13.52
N LYS A 340 24.57 -1.06 -14.49
CA LYS A 340 23.26 -1.71 -14.62
C LYS A 340 23.08 -2.84 -13.60
N ARG A 341 21.82 -3.27 -13.41
CA ARG A 341 21.40 -4.35 -12.48
C ARG A 341 21.60 -4.04 -10.98
N GLN A 342 21.44 -2.78 -10.60
CA GLN A 342 21.40 -2.35 -9.20
C GLN A 342 19.97 -1.98 -8.81
N VAL A 343 19.56 -2.33 -7.58
CA VAL A 343 18.30 -1.90 -6.96
C VAL A 343 18.59 -1.26 -5.60
N VAL A 344 17.81 -0.25 -5.22
CA VAL A 344 17.82 0.26 -3.85
C VAL A 344 16.69 -0.37 -3.05
N ALA A 345 16.98 -0.88 -1.85
CA ALA A 345 15.96 -1.26 -0.87
C ALA A 345 15.76 -0.11 0.14
N ASN A 346 14.58 0.49 0.17
CA ASN A 346 14.29 1.62 1.08
C ASN A 346 12.82 1.74 1.43
N VAL A 347 12.50 2.63 2.36
CA VAL A 347 11.12 2.98 2.70
C VAL A 347 10.52 3.85 1.60
N VAL A 348 9.25 3.58 1.23
CA VAL A 348 8.54 4.24 0.13
C VAL A 348 8.64 5.76 0.16
N ASP A 349 8.40 6.35 1.33
CA ASP A 349 8.41 7.79 1.58
C ASP A 349 9.72 8.47 1.13
N VAL A 350 10.84 7.75 1.24
CA VAL A 350 12.18 8.26 0.88
C VAL A 350 12.36 8.31 -0.65
N PHE A 351 11.78 7.36 -1.39
CA PHE A 351 11.78 7.41 -2.86
C PHE A 351 10.95 8.59 -3.37
N HIS A 352 9.74 8.79 -2.84
CA HIS A 352 8.88 9.94 -3.20
C HIS A 352 9.59 11.27 -2.91
N LEU A 353 10.14 11.45 -1.71
CA LEU A 353 10.90 12.65 -1.36
C LEU A 353 12.12 12.87 -2.28
N PHE A 354 12.89 11.82 -2.55
CA PHE A 354 14.09 11.94 -3.40
C PHE A 354 13.73 12.31 -4.84
N ASN A 355 12.72 11.66 -5.43
CA ASN A 355 12.21 11.98 -6.76
C ASN A 355 11.66 13.41 -6.81
N HIS A 356 10.92 13.86 -5.78
CA HIS A 356 10.43 15.22 -5.65
C HIS A 356 11.57 16.25 -5.65
N MET A 357 12.58 16.08 -4.78
CA MET A 357 13.73 16.99 -4.71
C MET A 357 14.55 16.98 -6.01
N ARG A 358 14.73 15.81 -6.64
CA ARG A 358 15.43 15.70 -7.93
C ARG A 358 14.65 16.40 -9.06
N SER A 359 13.32 16.30 -9.07
CA SER A 359 12.47 17.01 -10.04
C SER A 359 12.57 18.52 -9.84
N TYR A 360 12.42 19.00 -8.61
CA TYR A 360 12.51 20.42 -8.28
C TYR A 360 13.88 21.02 -8.63
N ASN A 361 14.97 20.33 -8.26
CA ASN A 361 16.31 20.79 -8.61
C ASN A 361 16.56 20.77 -10.13
N ALA A 362 16.00 19.80 -10.86
CA ALA A 362 16.12 19.76 -12.31
C ALA A 362 15.36 20.91 -13.00
N ASP A 363 14.17 21.27 -12.49
CA ASP A 363 13.43 22.45 -12.97
C ASP A 363 14.14 23.77 -12.65
N VAL A 364 14.83 23.87 -11.50
CA VAL A 364 15.59 25.08 -11.09
C VAL A 364 16.92 25.22 -11.83
N ASN A 365 17.64 24.12 -12.06
CA ASN A 365 18.95 24.11 -12.71
C ASN A 365 18.89 23.92 -14.24
N GLU A 366 17.70 23.76 -14.82
CA GLU A 366 17.47 23.34 -16.21
C GLU A 366 18.20 22.02 -16.58
N GLU A 367 18.38 21.10 -15.63
CA GLU A 367 19.11 19.84 -15.81
C GLU A 367 18.31 18.84 -16.66
N ARG A 368 18.81 18.57 -17.88
CA ARG A 368 18.13 17.78 -18.92
C ARG A 368 17.91 16.29 -18.60
N ASN A 369 18.65 15.73 -17.63
CA ASN A 369 18.55 14.32 -17.21
C ASN A 369 18.35 14.22 -15.69
N CYS A 370 17.09 14.09 -15.26
CA CYS A 370 16.75 13.86 -13.86
C CYS A 370 16.90 12.37 -13.51
N ASN A 371 17.87 12.01 -12.67
CA ASN A 371 18.10 10.64 -12.20
C ASN A 371 17.02 10.20 -11.17
N GLN A 372 15.82 9.94 -11.69
CA GLN A 372 14.63 9.49 -10.95
C GLN A 372 14.61 7.97 -10.79
N PHE A 373 13.95 7.50 -9.72
CA PHE A 373 13.77 6.09 -9.42
C PHE A 373 12.33 5.64 -9.67
N GLU A 374 12.16 4.55 -10.41
CA GLU A 374 10.89 3.85 -10.58
C GLU A 374 10.72 2.82 -9.47
N ILE A 375 9.61 2.91 -8.72
CA ILE A 375 9.34 2.07 -7.54
C ILE A 375 8.64 0.78 -7.99
N ILE A 376 9.18 -0.37 -7.62
CA ILE A 376 8.59 -1.68 -7.91
C ILE A 376 7.36 -1.86 -7.02
N SER A 377 6.26 -2.34 -7.59
CA SER A 377 4.93 -2.35 -6.93
C SER A 377 4.78 -3.33 -5.77
N GLN A 378 5.67 -4.32 -5.65
CA GLN A 378 5.62 -5.34 -4.59
C GLN A 378 6.20 -4.81 -3.27
N ASP A 379 5.38 -4.83 -2.21
CA ASP A 379 5.81 -4.56 -0.84
C ASP A 379 6.74 -5.67 -0.30
N VAL A 380 7.83 -5.28 0.34
CA VAL A 380 8.78 -6.20 1.01
C VAL A 380 8.38 -6.44 2.46
N ILE A 381 8.27 -5.36 3.24
CA ILE A 381 7.88 -5.38 4.67
C ILE A 381 7.00 -4.16 4.93
N ASN A 382 5.86 -4.36 5.60
CA ASN A 382 5.04 -3.28 6.14
C ASN A 382 5.63 -2.73 7.45
N LEU A 383 5.95 -1.44 7.47
CA LEU A 383 6.50 -0.71 8.62
C LEU A 383 5.40 0.09 9.31
N GLN A 384 5.17 -0.20 10.58
CA GLN A 384 4.33 0.60 11.46
C GLN A 384 5.22 1.51 12.30
N MET A 385 5.00 2.81 12.28
CA MET A 385 5.83 3.80 12.96
C MET A 385 5.23 4.23 14.29
N SER A 386 6.07 4.32 15.31
CA SER A 386 5.73 4.73 16.67
C SER A 386 6.83 5.59 17.26
N MET A 387 6.45 6.52 18.12
CA MET A 387 7.41 7.27 18.93
C MET A 387 7.77 6.44 20.15
N TYR A 388 9.01 6.54 20.59
CA TYR A 388 9.46 5.89 21.81
C TYR A 388 9.66 6.93 22.90
N LEU A 389 9.21 6.59 24.10
CA LEU A 389 9.39 7.35 25.31
C LEU A 389 10.28 6.55 26.27
N ARG A 390 10.84 7.22 27.27
CA ARG A 390 11.56 6.55 28.37
C ARG A 390 10.76 5.37 28.92
N LYS A 391 11.46 4.32 29.32
CA LYS A 391 10.85 3.09 29.83
C LYS A 391 9.92 3.41 31.01
N HIS A 392 8.66 2.98 30.92
CA HIS A 392 7.60 3.28 31.89
C HIS A 392 7.27 4.79 32.09
N SER A 393 7.59 5.64 31.10
CA SER A 393 7.26 7.07 31.13
C SER A 393 5.77 7.33 31.35
N PHE A 394 5.44 8.26 32.24
CA PHE A 394 4.05 8.70 32.49
C PHE A 394 3.42 9.44 31.30
N LEU A 395 4.22 9.87 30.33
CA LEU A 395 3.75 10.62 29.16
C LEU A 395 2.98 9.75 28.16
N VAL A 396 3.18 8.43 28.16
CA VAL A 396 2.68 7.53 27.10
C VAL A 396 1.16 7.54 26.99
N ASP A 397 0.43 7.56 28.12
CA ASP A 397 -1.03 7.52 28.14
C ASP A 397 -1.64 8.80 27.53
N GLU A 398 -1.13 9.97 27.92
CA GLU A 398 -1.58 11.27 27.40
C GLU A 398 -1.21 11.43 25.91
N PHE A 399 0.00 11.05 25.52
CA PHE A 399 0.43 11.12 24.12
C PHE A 399 -0.40 10.17 23.25
N ASN A 400 -0.75 8.97 23.76
CA ASN A 400 -1.67 8.05 23.08
C ASN A 400 -3.09 8.63 22.94
N GLU A 401 -3.62 9.34 23.95
CA GLU A 401 -4.92 10.05 23.87
C GLU A 401 -4.89 11.10 22.73
N GLN A 402 -3.83 11.92 22.65
CA GLN A 402 -3.67 12.91 21.57
C GLN A 402 -3.49 12.26 20.19
N ILE A 403 -2.67 11.20 20.06
CA ILE A 403 -2.47 10.44 18.82
C ILE A 403 -3.80 9.87 18.31
N MET A 404 -4.58 9.23 19.20
CA MET A 404 -5.87 8.66 18.85
C MET A 404 -6.87 9.73 18.39
N TRP A 405 -6.86 10.90 19.03
CA TRP A 405 -7.68 12.04 18.60
C TRP A 405 -7.29 12.51 17.18
N MET A 406 -6.02 12.83 16.95
CA MET A 406 -5.54 13.30 15.63
C MET A 406 -5.77 12.26 14.52
N ARG A 407 -5.64 10.98 14.84
CA ARG A 407 -5.93 9.85 13.95
C ARG A 407 -7.42 9.75 13.61
N SER A 408 -8.30 9.94 14.59
CA SER A 408 -9.76 9.85 14.39
C SER A 408 -10.33 10.95 13.49
N VAL A 409 -9.68 12.13 13.50
CA VAL A 409 -10.03 13.30 12.66
C VAL A 409 -9.36 13.25 11.28
N GLY A 410 -8.32 12.43 11.10
CA GLY A 410 -7.61 12.29 9.82
C GLY A 410 -6.48 13.31 9.59
N LEU A 411 -6.03 14.03 10.63
CA LEU A 411 -4.92 14.98 10.52
C LEU A 411 -3.62 14.32 10.03
N LEU A 412 -3.37 13.09 10.47
CA LEU A 412 -2.18 12.32 10.09
C LEU A 412 -2.12 12.08 8.58
N SER A 413 -3.24 11.73 7.95
CA SER A 413 -3.34 11.56 6.49
C SER A 413 -3.14 12.87 5.72
N ILE A 414 -3.61 13.98 6.27
CA ILE A 414 -3.43 15.31 5.65
C ILE A 414 -1.95 15.72 5.68
N TRP A 415 -1.26 15.53 6.81
CA TRP A 415 0.17 15.84 6.91
C TRP A 415 1.04 14.93 6.05
N THR A 416 0.71 13.64 5.94
CA THR A 416 1.43 12.74 5.04
C THR A 416 1.21 13.13 3.58
N HIS A 417 0.01 13.61 3.24
CA HIS A 417 -0.26 14.16 1.91
C HIS A 417 0.58 15.41 1.68
N TRP A 418 0.56 16.41 2.57
CA TRP A 418 1.34 17.65 2.41
C TRP A 418 2.86 17.47 2.36
N GLU A 419 3.43 16.52 3.09
CA GLU A 419 4.89 16.30 3.14
C GLU A 419 5.40 15.35 2.04
N LEU A 420 4.52 14.60 1.38
CA LEU A 420 4.86 13.63 0.32
C LEU A 420 4.14 13.90 -1.02
N ASP A 421 3.47 15.05 -1.19
CA ASP A 421 2.46 15.19 -2.26
C ASP A 421 3.05 15.03 -3.67
N ASP A 422 2.59 13.97 -4.36
CA ASP A 422 2.85 13.73 -5.77
C ASP A 422 2.24 14.82 -6.68
N ARG A 423 1.49 15.82 -6.17
CA ARG A 423 1.00 16.97 -6.96
C ARG A 423 2.11 17.70 -7.73
N VAL A 424 3.37 17.67 -7.29
CA VAL A 424 4.48 18.23 -8.08
C VAL A 424 4.93 17.28 -9.21
N SER A 425 4.67 15.97 -9.15
CA SER A 425 4.76 15.10 -10.35
C SER A 425 3.69 15.40 -11.40
N TYR A 426 2.59 16.06 -11.00
CA TYR A 426 1.58 16.65 -11.91
C TYR A 426 1.88 18.11 -12.31
N ILE A 427 2.72 18.84 -11.56
CA ILE A 427 3.17 20.22 -11.88
C ILE A 427 4.53 20.23 -12.61
N ALA A 428 5.25 19.11 -12.64
CA ALA A 428 6.12 18.76 -13.74
C ALA A 428 5.26 18.83 -15.01
N LYS A 429 5.41 19.95 -15.74
CA LYS A 429 4.52 20.35 -16.83
C LYS A 429 4.29 19.16 -17.78
N PRO A 430 3.05 18.92 -18.25
CA PRO A 430 2.79 17.86 -19.21
C PRO A 430 3.68 18.06 -20.44
N SER A 431 4.71 17.22 -20.57
CA SER A 431 5.83 17.37 -21.50
C SER A 431 6.50 18.75 -21.44
N SER A 432 7.61 18.88 -20.70
CA SER A 432 8.75 19.61 -21.28
C SER A 432 9.08 18.88 -22.58
N VAL A 433 8.85 19.55 -23.71
CA VAL A 433 9.07 18.95 -25.03
C VAL A 433 10.57 18.80 -25.20
N ARG A 434 11.11 17.61 -24.91
CA ARG A 434 12.50 17.27 -25.18
C ARG A 434 12.72 17.44 -26.67
N SER A 435 13.50 18.45 -27.04
CA SER A 435 13.97 18.62 -28.40
C SER A 435 14.82 17.40 -28.76
N LEU A 436 14.43 16.73 -29.86
CA LEU A 436 15.16 15.62 -30.46
C LEU A 436 16.62 16.03 -30.64
N ASP A 437 17.53 15.29 -30.01
CA ASP A 437 18.96 15.56 -30.15
C ASP A 437 19.50 14.96 -31.46
N LEU A 438 20.57 15.53 -32.02
CA LEU A 438 21.27 14.94 -33.15
C LEU A 438 21.75 13.51 -32.84
N LEU A 439 22.06 13.25 -31.56
CA LEU A 439 22.50 11.95 -31.07
C LEU A 439 21.35 10.91 -31.05
N GLU A 440 20.10 11.31 -30.96
CA GLU A 440 18.94 10.40 -31.09
C GLU A 440 18.64 10.10 -32.57
N LEU A 441 18.92 11.06 -33.46
CA LEU A 441 18.76 10.93 -34.92
C LEU A 441 19.95 10.24 -35.62
N GLN A 442 21.07 9.99 -34.91
CA GLN A 442 22.32 9.47 -35.49
C GLN A 442 22.14 8.18 -36.32
N ILE A 443 21.22 7.30 -35.89
CA ILE A 443 20.96 6.03 -36.57
C ILE A 443 20.24 6.24 -37.91
N ILE A 444 19.35 7.24 -38.01
CA ILE A 444 18.68 7.58 -39.27
C ILE A 444 19.72 8.10 -40.27
N PHE A 445 20.63 8.97 -39.84
CA PHE A 445 21.74 9.44 -40.68
C PHE A 445 22.67 8.29 -41.09
N ALA A 446 22.99 7.35 -40.19
CA ALA A 446 23.81 6.18 -40.50
C ALA A 446 23.14 5.25 -41.53
N VAL A 447 21.82 5.01 -41.43
CA VAL A 447 21.05 4.21 -42.40
C VAL A 447 21.01 4.88 -43.77
N VAL A 448 20.81 6.20 -43.83
CA VAL A 448 20.83 6.97 -45.08
C VAL A 448 22.23 6.95 -45.72
N LEU A 449 23.29 7.15 -44.92
CA LEU A 449 24.67 7.07 -45.39
C LEU A 449 25.00 5.68 -45.93
N PHE A 450 24.61 4.61 -45.22
CA PHE A 450 24.76 3.23 -45.67
C PHE A 450 23.98 2.97 -46.97
N GLY A 451 22.76 3.49 -47.10
CA GLY A 451 21.97 3.41 -48.33
C GLY A 451 22.64 4.09 -49.52
N PHE A 452 23.22 5.28 -49.34
CA PHE A 452 24.00 5.93 -50.38
C PHE A 452 25.28 5.17 -50.73
N MET A 453 26.02 4.65 -49.74
CA MET A 453 27.22 3.83 -49.97
C MET A 453 26.89 2.53 -50.71
N LEU A 454 25.78 1.86 -50.38
CA LEU A 454 25.33 0.67 -51.09
C LEU A 454 24.91 1.01 -52.53
N SER A 455 24.22 2.14 -52.73
CA SER A 455 23.82 2.62 -54.05
C SER A 455 25.03 2.95 -54.94
N THR A 456 26.05 3.63 -54.42
CA THR A 456 27.29 3.92 -55.17
C THR A 456 28.12 2.66 -55.44
N ILE A 457 28.12 1.68 -54.52
CA ILE A 457 28.73 0.35 -54.77
C ILE A 457 27.97 -0.40 -55.87
N ILE A 458 26.63 -0.43 -55.85
CA ILE A 458 25.83 -1.11 -56.88
C ILE A 458 26.02 -0.42 -58.24
N PHE A 459 25.99 0.91 -58.30
CA PHE A 459 26.27 1.69 -59.52
C PHE A 459 27.70 1.45 -60.03
N GLY A 460 28.68 1.34 -59.14
CA GLY A 460 30.05 0.97 -59.47
C GLY A 460 30.16 -0.47 -60.00
N LEU A 461 29.44 -1.42 -59.41
CA LEU A 461 29.34 -2.80 -59.87
C LEU A 461 28.60 -2.90 -61.21
N GLU A 462 27.61 -2.05 -61.48
CA GLU A 462 26.91 -1.94 -62.75
C GLU A 462 27.85 -1.43 -63.85
N LEU A 463 28.58 -0.33 -63.59
CA LEU A 463 29.67 0.19 -64.43
C LEU A 463 30.79 -0.84 -64.69
N LEU A 464 31.12 -1.68 -63.70
CA LEU A 464 32.09 -2.77 -63.85
C LEU A 464 31.51 -3.96 -64.63
N SER A 465 30.24 -4.30 -64.42
CA SER A 465 29.56 -5.40 -65.11
C SER A 465 29.37 -5.13 -66.60
N LEU A 466 29.16 -3.86 -66.97
CA LEU A 466 29.16 -3.39 -68.36
C LEU A 466 30.54 -3.48 -69.04
N ARG A 467 31.62 -3.72 -68.29
CA ARG A 467 33.01 -3.61 -68.79
C ARG A 467 33.78 -4.93 -68.88
N PHE A 468 33.28 -6.03 -68.28
CA PHE A 468 34.01 -7.31 -68.27
C PHE A 468 33.14 -8.54 -68.55
N VAL A 469 33.40 -9.18 -69.69
CA VAL A 469 32.95 -10.54 -69.99
C VAL A 469 34.16 -11.49 -69.91
N ARG A 470 33.99 -12.54 -69.09
CA ARG A 470 34.85 -13.73 -68.89
C ARG A 470 36.07 -13.66 -67.93
N LEU A 471 36.08 -14.69 -67.07
CA LEU A 471 37.20 -15.34 -66.34
C LEU A 471 37.69 -14.67 -65.02
N ARG A 472 38.28 -15.35 -64.02
CA ARG A 472 38.18 -16.73 -63.42
C ARG A 472 39.45 -16.97 -62.57
N ILE A 473 39.28 -17.17 -61.25
CA ILE A 473 40.13 -17.97 -60.32
C ILE A 473 41.51 -17.42 -59.85
N TRP A 474 41.64 -17.33 -58.50
CA TRP A 474 42.78 -17.63 -57.57
C TRP A 474 44.18 -16.99 -57.86
N GLU A 475 45.18 -16.91 -56.98
CA GLU A 475 45.45 -17.37 -55.58
C GLU A 475 45.84 -16.15 -54.68
N GLN A 476 46.43 -16.17 -53.46
CA GLN A 476 46.95 -17.22 -52.54
C GLN A 476 46.91 -16.73 -51.05
N LEU A 477 47.33 -17.59 -50.11
CA LEU A 477 47.78 -17.31 -48.72
C LEU A 477 49.35 -17.37 -48.69
N PRO A 478 50.16 -17.39 -47.58
CA PRO A 478 49.81 -17.61 -46.15
C PRO A 478 50.71 -16.97 -45.03
N LEU A 479 50.34 -17.30 -43.77
CA LEU A 479 51.18 -17.63 -42.58
C LEU A 479 51.97 -16.57 -41.79
N GLU A 480 52.13 -16.92 -40.49
CA GLU A 480 52.88 -16.26 -39.39
C GLU A 480 52.23 -14.94 -38.86
N GLN A 481 52.01 -14.69 -37.56
CA GLN A 481 52.49 -15.27 -36.28
C GLN A 481 51.30 -15.35 -35.27
N GLN A 482 51.02 -16.47 -34.57
CA GLN A 482 51.63 -16.92 -33.30
C GLN A 482 51.61 -15.84 -32.20
N HIS A 483 50.61 -15.78 -31.30
CA HIS A 483 50.30 -16.64 -30.14
C HIS A 483 51.27 -16.52 -28.94
N ILE A 484 51.07 -15.48 -28.14
CA ILE A 484 51.43 -15.32 -26.71
C ILE A 484 50.28 -14.46 -26.15
N VAL A 485 49.52 -14.79 -25.10
CA VAL A 485 49.89 -14.95 -23.69
C VAL A 485 49.00 -16.01 -23.02
N GLU A 486 49.57 -17.17 -22.70
CA GLU A 486 48.94 -18.18 -21.81
C GLU A 486 49.89 -18.65 -20.69
N GLN A 487 51.04 -17.98 -20.48
CA GLN A 487 52.07 -18.42 -19.53
C GLN A 487 52.70 -17.29 -18.71
N VAL A 488 51.92 -16.65 -17.83
CA VAL A 488 52.42 -16.19 -16.52
C VAL A 488 51.34 -16.44 -15.46
N LEU A 489 50.97 -17.70 -15.27
CA LEU A 489 50.49 -18.16 -13.97
C LEU A 489 51.71 -18.65 -13.17
N GLU A 490 51.63 -18.55 -11.84
CA GLU A 490 52.52 -19.17 -10.86
C GLU A 490 54.02 -18.78 -10.86
N ARG A 491 54.36 -17.88 -9.94
CA ARG A 491 55.53 -17.88 -9.02
C ARG A 491 55.57 -16.51 -8.32
N VAL A 492 55.66 -16.35 -6.99
CA VAL A 492 55.95 -17.21 -5.83
C VAL A 492 55.17 -16.57 -4.65
N LEU A 493 54.21 -17.22 -3.95
CA LEU A 493 54.34 -18.11 -2.78
C LEU A 493 55.23 -17.62 -1.61
N SER A 494 54.95 -18.13 -0.40
CA SER A 494 55.68 -17.96 0.89
C SER A 494 55.55 -16.60 1.62
N PHE A 495 55.43 -16.51 2.96
CA PHE A 495 55.28 -17.51 4.06
C PHE A 495 54.61 -16.74 5.26
N ASP A 496 53.60 -17.28 5.96
CA ASP A 496 53.64 -17.90 7.33
C ASP A 496 54.00 -16.91 8.49
N SER A 497 53.45 -16.92 9.72
CA SER A 497 52.92 -18.03 10.54
C SER A 497 52.07 -17.62 11.78
N ASN A 498 51.46 -18.66 12.40
CA ASN A 498 50.47 -18.80 13.49
C ASN A 498 50.67 -18.18 14.91
N ALA A 499 49.54 -17.95 15.63
CA ALA A 499 49.26 -18.35 17.05
C ALA A 499 47.79 -17.97 17.45
N ALA A 500 46.83 -18.90 17.63
CA ALA A 500 46.47 -19.66 18.85
C ALA A 500 46.00 -18.81 20.07
N LEU A 501 44.67 -18.66 20.31
CA LEU A 501 43.79 -19.44 21.24
C LEU A 501 43.95 -19.12 22.75
N PRO A 502 42.98 -19.42 23.65
CA PRO A 502 41.52 -19.12 23.69
C PRO A 502 41.13 -18.46 25.05
N ILE A 503 39.83 -18.40 25.42
CA ILE A 503 39.23 -18.78 26.75
C ILE A 503 37.83 -18.14 26.99
N VAL A 504 37.02 -18.85 27.77
CA VAL A 504 35.60 -18.62 28.11
C VAL A 504 35.45 -18.19 29.58
N MET A 505 34.51 -17.30 29.92
CA MET A 505 33.58 -17.46 31.07
C MET A 505 32.53 -16.33 31.18
N ASP A 506 31.44 -16.68 31.86
CA ASP A 506 30.16 -15.95 31.98
C ASP A 506 30.12 -14.96 33.17
N THR A 507 28.95 -14.37 33.39
CA THR A 507 28.43 -13.65 34.57
C THR A 507 28.54 -12.12 34.57
N LEU A 508 27.36 -11.48 34.43
CA LEU A 508 26.87 -10.45 35.36
C LEU A 508 25.36 -10.24 35.12
N LEU A 509 24.55 -10.35 36.17
CA LEU A 509 23.09 -10.20 36.09
C LEU A 509 22.69 -8.77 35.66
N HIS A 510 21.74 -8.67 34.73
CA HIS A 510 21.07 -7.42 34.39
C HIS A 510 20.37 -6.82 35.60
N SER A 511 20.60 -5.53 35.87
CA SER A 511 19.95 -4.75 36.93
C SER A 511 18.55 -4.23 36.55
N ASP A 512 17.92 -4.82 35.53
CA ASP A 512 16.64 -4.38 34.98
C ASP A 512 15.52 -5.33 35.37
N MET A 513 14.66 -4.89 36.30
CA MET A 513 13.23 -5.20 36.38
C MET A 513 12.58 -4.43 37.54
N ARG A 514 12.48 -3.10 37.40
CA ARG A 514 11.61 -2.26 38.25
C ARG A 514 10.14 -2.49 37.88
N LEU A 515 9.54 -3.53 38.46
CA LEU A 515 8.12 -3.85 38.27
C LEU A 515 7.23 -2.80 38.98
N ASN A 516 6.49 -2.01 38.21
CA ASN A 516 5.45 -1.09 38.71
C ASN A 516 4.22 -1.87 39.19
N ILE A 517 4.28 -2.35 40.44
CA ILE A 517 3.24 -3.17 41.07
C ILE A 517 2.10 -2.28 41.59
N ARG A 518 0.89 -2.43 41.04
CA ARG A 518 -0.33 -1.81 41.56
C ARG A 518 -1.05 -2.79 42.50
N LEU A 519 -1.00 -2.53 43.81
CA LEU A 519 -1.57 -3.39 44.86
C LEU A 519 -2.85 -2.78 45.44
N LEU A 520 -3.88 -3.59 45.70
CA LEU A 520 -5.02 -3.26 46.57
C LEU A 520 -4.98 -4.17 47.80
N VAL A 521 -5.11 -3.58 48.99
CA VAL A 521 -5.10 -4.34 50.25
C VAL A 521 -6.49 -4.30 50.89
N PHE A 522 -7.01 -5.46 51.27
CA PHE A 522 -8.26 -5.64 51.99
C PHE A 522 -7.99 -6.31 53.34
N PHE A 523 -8.64 -5.83 54.40
CA PHE A 523 -8.67 -6.48 55.71
C PHE A 523 -10.11 -6.91 55.97
N VAL A 524 -10.34 -8.21 56.16
CA VAL A 524 -11.68 -8.80 56.22
C VAL A 524 -11.74 -9.92 57.26
N GLN A 525 -12.91 -10.10 57.86
CA GLN A 525 -13.24 -11.18 58.79
C GLN A 525 -14.07 -12.28 58.11
N ASP A 526 -14.79 -11.93 57.04
CA ASP A 526 -15.58 -12.88 56.24
C ASP A 526 -15.61 -12.50 54.74
N ALA A 527 -16.17 -13.39 53.92
CA ALA A 527 -16.29 -13.20 52.46
C ALA A 527 -17.30 -12.11 52.04
N GLN A 528 -18.34 -11.86 52.85
CA GLN A 528 -19.37 -10.83 52.57
C GLN A 528 -18.83 -9.42 52.83
N GLN A 529 -17.97 -9.25 53.83
CA GLN A 529 -17.25 -8.02 54.12
C GLN A 529 -16.28 -7.67 52.97
N LEU A 530 -15.61 -8.67 52.37
CA LEU A 530 -14.82 -8.44 51.15
C LEU A 530 -15.71 -7.99 49.99
N ALA A 531 -16.84 -8.67 49.76
CA ALA A 531 -17.74 -8.36 48.66
C ALA A 531 -18.31 -6.93 48.78
N THR A 532 -18.79 -6.54 49.96
CA THR A 532 -19.30 -5.19 50.23
C THR A 532 -18.22 -4.12 50.13
N ALA A 533 -17.03 -4.33 50.72
CA ALA A 533 -15.90 -3.39 50.60
C ALA A 533 -15.43 -3.22 49.15
N ALA A 534 -15.39 -4.30 48.36
CA ALA A 534 -15.04 -4.25 46.95
C ALA A 534 -16.11 -3.54 46.09
N LEU A 535 -17.39 -3.68 46.42
CA LEU A 535 -18.50 -3.02 45.72
C LEU A 535 -18.57 -1.52 46.03
N HIS A 536 -18.31 -1.10 47.26
CA HIS A 536 -18.26 0.32 47.63
C HIS A 536 -17.04 1.07 47.07
N ASN A 537 -15.99 0.36 46.63
CA ASN A 537 -14.81 0.98 46.05
C ASN A 537 -15.04 1.44 44.59
N THR A 538 -15.61 2.62 44.42
CA THR A 538 -15.88 3.29 43.14
C THR A 538 -14.62 3.59 42.29
N ARG A 539 -13.42 3.38 42.83
CA ARG A 539 -12.13 3.53 42.12
C ARG A 539 -11.62 2.23 41.51
N GLY A 540 -12.15 1.10 41.96
CA GLY A 540 -11.93 -0.21 41.35
C GLY A 540 -12.73 -0.37 40.07
N ASP A 541 -12.61 0.60 39.15
CA ASP A 541 -13.10 0.47 37.77
C ASP A 541 -12.44 -0.77 37.17
N ALA A 542 -13.26 -1.76 36.83
CA ALA A 542 -12.81 -3.10 36.51
C ALA A 542 -12.05 -3.19 35.16
N ARG A 543 -11.93 -2.06 34.45
CA ARG A 543 -10.93 -1.83 33.39
C ARG A 543 -9.47 -1.89 33.87
N TYR A 544 -9.18 -1.64 35.15
CA TYR A 544 -7.82 -1.71 35.72
C TYR A 544 -7.67 -2.90 36.66
N LYS A 545 -6.75 -3.81 36.33
CA LYS A 545 -6.47 -5.02 37.13
C LYS A 545 -5.37 -4.72 38.15
N PHE A 546 -5.76 -4.74 39.42
CA PHE A 546 -4.86 -4.60 40.55
C PHE A 546 -4.47 -5.98 41.10
N ASN A 547 -3.30 -6.08 41.71
CA ASN A 547 -2.90 -7.24 42.49
C ASN A 547 -3.56 -7.13 43.87
N ASN A 548 -4.45 -8.04 44.21
CA ASN A 548 -5.18 -7.99 45.48
C ASN A 548 -4.40 -8.74 46.57
N LEU A 549 -4.13 -8.06 47.68
CA LEU A 549 -3.69 -8.65 48.93
C LEU A 549 -4.89 -8.65 49.89
N ILE A 550 -5.27 -9.81 50.40
CA ILE A 550 -6.44 -9.97 51.27
C ILE A 550 -5.97 -10.55 52.58
N VAL A 551 -6.11 -9.81 53.68
CA VAL A 551 -5.82 -10.30 55.03
C VAL A 551 -7.14 -10.78 55.63
N LEU A 552 -7.28 -12.10 55.73
CA LEU A 552 -8.43 -12.77 56.36
C LEU A 552 -8.08 -13.05 57.82
N LEU A 553 -8.78 -12.37 58.73
CA LEU A 553 -8.67 -12.54 60.17
C LEU A 553 -9.67 -13.60 60.63
N THR A 554 -9.21 -14.83 60.88
CA THR A 554 -10.07 -15.91 61.40
C THR A 554 -9.99 -16.02 62.92
N THR A 555 -11.05 -16.59 63.51
CA THR A 555 -11.08 -17.05 64.91
C THR A 555 -11.54 -18.50 65.03
N THR A 556 -11.64 -19.24 63.92
CA THR A 556 -12.08 -20.64 63.89
C THR A 556 -10.95 -21.56 63.43
N ASP A 557 -10.74 -22.65 64.18
CA ASP A 557 -9.71 -23.68 63.92
C ASP A 557 -10.13 -24.71 62.84
N ASP A 558 -11.37 -24.68 62.36
CA ASP A 558 -11.87 -25.65 61.37
C ASP A 558 -11.32 -25.36 59.97
N ALA A 559 -10.36 -26.20 59.55
CA ALA A 559 -9.75 -26.15 58.23
C ALA A 559 -10.78 -26.29 57.08
N GLN A 560 -11.91 -26.99 57.26
CA GLN A 560 -12.94 -27.09 56.22
C GLN A 560 -13.71 -25.77 56.06
N GLU A 561 -14.07 -25.13 57.17
CA GLU A 561 -14.74 -23.82 57.16
C GLU A 561 -13.82 -22.73 56.58
N GLN A 562 -12.56 -22.70 57.02
CA GLN A 562 -11.52 -21.81 56.45
C GLN A 562 -11.38 -22.03 54.93
N GLN A 563 -11.33 -23.28 54.47
CA GLN A 563 -11.22 -23.61 53.04
C GLN A 563 -12.46 -23.18 52.25
N ALA A 564 -13.65 -23.32 52.82
CA ALA A 564 -14.91 -22.85 52.21
C ALA A 564 -14.95 -21.32 52.08
N GLN A 565 -14.58 -20.58 53.13
CA GLN A 565 -14.52 -19.11 53.09
C GLN A 565 -13.49 -18.59 52.07
N MET A 566 -12.29 -19.18 52.03
CA MET A 566 -11.27 -18.83 51.02
C MET A 566 -11.76 -19.11 49.59
N SER A 567 -12.46 -20.23 49.37
CA SER A 567 -13.04 -20.56 48.07
C SER A 567 -14.11 -19.56 47.63
N GLN A 568 -14.99 -19.12 48.56
CA GLN A 568 -15.98 -18.06 48.29
C GLN A 568 -15.34 -16.71 47.93
N ILE A 569 -14.23 -16.35 48.60
CA ILE A 569 -13.45 -15.16 48.27
C ILE A 569 -12.88 -15.25 46.86
N PHE A 570 -12.27 -16.38 46.49
CA PHE A 570 -11.69 -16.56 45.16
C PHE A 570 -12.76 -16.68 44.06
N ASP A 571 -13.93 -17.26 44.34
CA ASP A 571 -15.10 -17.27 43.46
C ASP A 571 -15.59 -15.85 43.14
N PHE A 572 -15.79 -15.02 44.17
CA PHE A 572 -16.15 -13.62 43.99
C PHE A 572 -15.13 -12.86 43.12
N LEU A 573 -13.84 -13.07 43.35
CA LEU A 573 -12.79 -12.41 42.57
C LEU A 573 -12.74 -12.87 41.11
N LEU A 574 -12.89 -14.17 40.86
CA LEU A 574 -12.86 -14.76 39.52
C LEU A 574 -14.12 -14.40 38.71
N HIS A 575 -15.31 -14.67 39.27
CA HIS A 575 -16.57 -14.60 38.54
C HIS A 575 -17.30 -13.26 38.64
N ARG A 576 -17.13 -12.50 39.73
CA ARG A 576 -17.77 -11.17 39.89
C ARG A 576 -16.83 -10.01 39.60
N ARG A 577 -15.51 -10.16 39.81
CA ARG A 577 -14.50 -9.10 39.58
C ARG A 577 -13.57 -9.35 38.40
N TYR A 578 -13.63 -10.51 37.74
CA TYR A 578 -12.74 -10.90 36.63
C TYR A 578 -11.26 -10.65 36.94
N ASN A 579 -10.82 -10.98 38.16
CA ASN A 579 -9.44 -10.78 38.61
C ASN A 579 -8.83 -12.07 39.15
N VAL A 580 -7.72 -12.50 38.54
CA VAL A 580 -6.97 -13.71 38.91
C VAL A 580 -5.76 -13.43 39.81
N ASN A 581 -5.40 -12.16 39.99
CA ASN A 581 -4.23 -11.74 40.77
C ASN A 581 -4.64 -11.48 42.22
N ALA A 582 -4.72 -12.54 43.01
CA ALA A 582 -5.03 -12.46 44.44
C ALA A 582 -4.04 -13.29 45.28
N LEU A 583 -3.58 -12.70 46.38
CA LEU A 583 -2.87 -13.35 47.48
C LEU A 583 -3.71 -13.15 48.74
N LEU A 584 -4.12 -14.24 49.38
CA LEU A 584 -4.85 -14.24 50.65
C LEU A 584 -3.89 -14.65 51.76
N LEU A 585 -3.76 -13.80 52.78
CA LEU A 585 -3.06 -14.09 54.02
C LEU A 585 -4.09 -14.48 55.07
N LEU A 586 -4.09 -15.75 55.48
CA LEU A 586 -4.85 -16.24 56.61
C LEU A 586 -4.04 -15.92 57.88
N VAL A 587 -4.62 -15.11 58.76
CA VAL A 587 -3.99 -14.68 60.01
C VAL A 587 -4.83 -15.18 61.17
N ASP A 588 -4.22 -16.01 62.01
CA ASP A 588 -4.76 -16.38 63.31
C ASP A 588 -4.10 -15.52 64.40
N PRO A 589 -4.84 -14.63 65.08
CA PRO A 589 -4.30 -13.78 66.14
C PRO A 589 -4.09 -14.51 67.48
N GLN A 590 -4.65 -15.70 67.68
CA GLN A 590 -4.50 -16.52 68.89
C GLN A 590 -3.32 -17.48 68.78
N LEU A 591 -3.17 -18.14 67.64
CA LEU A 591 -2.07 -19.08 67.35
C LEU A 591 -0.81 -18.39 66.76
N ALA A 592 -0.91 -17.11 66.41
CA ALA A 592 0.14 -16.31 65.78
C ALA A 592 0.68 -16.91 64.46
N THR A 593 -0.16 -17.68 63.75
CA THR A 593 0.17 -18.29 62.46
C THR A 593 -0.19 -17.37 61.30
N LEU A 594 0.68 -17.35 60.29
CA LEU A 594 0.49 -16.61 59.04
C LEU A 594 0.69 -17.58 57.87
N ASP A 595 -0.40 -17.88 57.18
CA ASP A 595 -0.37 -18.71 55.97
C ASP A 595 -0.84 -17.94 54.74
N ALA A 596 -0.20 -18.18 53.60
CA ALA A 596 -0.54 -17.53 52.34
C ALA A 596 -1.19 -18.51 51.37
N TYR A 597 -2.23 -18.05 50.67
CA TYR A 597 -3.00 -18.82 49.70
C TYR A 597 -3.24 -18.01 48.43
N THR A 598 -3.27 -18.69 47.30
CA THR A 598 -3.73 -18.17 46.01
C THR A 598 -4.58 -19.23 45.31
N PHE A 599 -5.22 -18.91 44.20
CA PHE A 599 -6.00 -19.88 43.40
C PHE A 599 -5.48 -19.97 41.98
N TRP A 600 -5.69 -21.12 41.33
CA TRP A 600 -5.31 -21.37 39.95
C TRP A 600 -6.56 -21.68 39.12
N PRO A 601 -7.08 -20.70 38.34
CA PRO A 601 -8.29 -20.92 37.54
C PRO A 601 -8.12 -22.04 36.52
N TYR A 602 -6.90 -22.27 36.03
CA TYR A 602 -6.57 -23.27 35.03
C TYR A 602 -5.42 -24.13 35.55
N ARG A 603 -5.70 -25.40 35.86
CA ARG A 603 -4.69 -26.39 36.30
C ARG A 603 -4.66 -27.64 35.42
N SER A 604 -5.81 -28.08 34.94
CA SER A 604 -5.96 -29.22 34.05
C SER A 604 -7.27 -29.08 33.27
N GLN A 605 -7.47 -29.88 32.23
CA GLN A 605 -8.71 -29.90 31.44
C GLN A 605 -9.97 -30.24 32.26
N GLN A 606 -9.80 -30.90 33.41
CA GLN A 606 -10.87 -31.23 34.36
C GLN A 606 -11.04 -30.16 35.47
N SER A 607 -10.14 -29.18 35.54
CA SER A 607 -10.09 -28.15 36.59
C SER A 607 -9.99 -26.76 35.92
N CYS A 608 -11.11 -26.39 35.30
CA CYS A 608 -11.32 -25.12 34.62
C CYS A 608 -12.12 -24.17 35.51
N LEU A 609 -11.70 -22.90 35.56
CA LEU A 609 -12.22 -21.86 36.45
C LEU A 609 -12.21 -22.26 37.94
N SER A 610 -11.21 -23.04 38.37
CA SER A 610 -11.11 -23.51 39.76
C SER A 610 -10.77 -22.38 40.74
N THR A 611 -11.55 -22.31 41.82
CA THR A 611 -11.44 -21.31 42.90
C THR A 611 -10.80 -21.88 44.17
N GLN A 612 -10.35 -23.14 44.14
CA GLN A 612 -9.77 -23.81 45.31
C GLN A 612 -8.50 -23.09 45.81
N PRO A 613 -8.33 -22.89 47.14
CA PRO A 613 -7.12 -22.30 47.71
C PRO A 613 -5.92 -23.23 47.57
N VAL A 614 -4.77 -22.64 47.27
CA VAL A 614 -3.48 -23.28 47.05
C VAL A 614 -2.43 -22.54 47.85
N ARG A 615 -1.77 -23.22 48.78
CA ARG A 615 -0.79 -22.60 49.69
C ARG A 615 0.43 -22.08 48.91
N VAL A 616 0.91 -20.90 49.28
CA VAL A 616 2.07 -20.21 48.73
C VAL A 616 3.12 -20.07 49.84
N SER A 617 4.38 -20.38 49.54
CA SER A 617 5.47 -20.13 50.49
C SER A 617 5.82 -18.64 50.53
N LEU A 618 5.87 -18.06 51.73
CA LEU A 618 6.35 -16.68 51.94
C LEU A 618 7.87 -16.58 52.11
N ARG A 619 8.57 -17.72 52.25
CA ARG A 619 10.00 -17.75 52.58
C ARG A 619 10.86 -17.46 51.34
N ASN A 620 11.55 -16.32 51.33
CA ASN A 620 12.37 -15.81 50.22
C ASN A 620 11.60 -15.60 48.89
N ALA A 621 10.28 -15.44 48.95
CA ALA A 621 9.43 -15.30 47.77
C ALA A 621 9.68 -13.97 47.03
N GLN A 622 9.91 -14.04 45.71
CA GLN A 622 9.90 -12.89 44.82
C GLN A 622 8.47 -12.48 44.47
N PHE A 623 8.30 -11.29 43.89
CA PHE A 623 6.98 -10.81 43.50
C PHE A 623 6.23 -11.76 42.54
N ASN A 624 6.96 -12.39 41.61
CA ASN A 624 6.39 -13.35 40.66
C ASN A 624 6.00 -14.69 41.31
N ASP A 625 6.56 -15.02 42.47
CA ASP A 625 6.17 -16.21 43.24
C ASP A 625 4.87 -15.95 44.02
N LEU A 626 4.67 -14.71 44.47
CA LEU A 626 3.45 -14.24 45.15
C LEU A 626 2.29 -14.00 44.18
N TYR A 627 2.58 -13.52 42.97
CA TYR A 627 1.61 -13.25 41.90
C TYR A 627 2.03 -13.93 40.58
N PRO A 628 1.92 -15.27 40.48
CA PRO A 628 2.38 -16.01 39.30
C PRO A 628 1.54 -15.73 38.06
N HIS A 629 2.14 -15.94 36.88
CA HIS A 629 1.47 -15.78 35.58
C HIS A 629 0.48 -16.92 35.28
N LYS A 630 -0.73 -16.84 35.85
CA LYS A 630 -1.78 -17.89 35.76
C LYS A 630 -2.45 -18.08 34.39
N LEU A 631 -2.12 -17.26 33.40
CA LEU A 631 -2.85 -17.16 32.11
C LEU A 631 -2.00 -17.50 30.88
N HIS A 632 -0.83 -18.14 31.08
CA HIS A 632 0.09 -18.50 29.99
C HIS A 632 -0.31 -19.79 29.25
N ASN A 633 -1.09 -20.65 29.90
CA ASN A 633 -1.60 -21.93 29.40
C ASN A 633 -2.98 -22.16 30.03
N LEU A 634 -3.99 -22.47 29.21
CA LEU A 634 -5.36 -22.68 29.65
C LEU A 634 -5.73 -24.18 29.73
N HIS A 635 -4.75 -25.07 29.53
CA HIS A 635 -4.83 -26.52 29.77
C HIS A 635 -6.02 -27.22 29.08
N GLY A 636 -6.42 -26.75 27.90
CA GLY A 636 -7.53 -27.28 27.11
C GLY A 636 -8.92 -26.83 27.55
N CYS A 637 -9.03 -25.92 28.53
CA CYS A 637 -10.32 -25.41 29.00
C CYS A 637 -11.10 -24.66 27.90
N PRO A 638 -12.44 -24.73 27.89
CA PRO A 638 -13.26 -24.10 26.86
C PRO A 638 -13.31 -22.57 27.02
N LEU A 639 -13.15 -21.86 25.91
CA LEU A 639 -13.51 -20.44 25.77
C LEU A 639 -14.52 -20.26 24.64
N SER A 640 -15.59 -19.51 24.90
CA SER A 640 -16.65 -19.27 23.92
C SER A 640 -16.38 -18.05 23.05
N ALA A 641 -16.40 -18.24 21.74
CA ALA A 641 -16.22 -17.20 20.74
C ALA A 641 -17.46 -17.08 19.83
N VAL A 642 -18.07 -15.90 19.78
CA VAL A 642 -19.16 -15.61 18.82
C VAL A 642 -18.56 -15.36 17.45
N ALA A 643 -19.01 -16.13 16.46
CA ALA A 643 -18.61 -16.02 15.05
C ALA A 643 -19.83 -15.90 14.14
N TRP A 644 -19.69 -15.13 13.06
CA TRP A 644 -20.69 -14.97 12.00
C TRP A 644 -20.01 -14.98 10.64
N HIS A 645 -20.78 -15.29 9.61
CA HIS A 645 -20.29 -15.40 8.24
C HIS A 645 -20.10 -13.99 7.62
N VAL A 646 -18.85 -13.54 7.54
CA VAL A 646 -18.38 -12.29 6.92
C VAL A 646 -17.07 -12.53 6.14
N PRO A 647 -17.12 -13.23 4.99
CA PRO A 647 -15.94 -13.44 4.14
C PRO A 647 -15.39 -12.09 3.60
N PRO A 648 -14.07 -11.92 3.46
CA PRO A 648 -13.00 -12.90 3.68
C PRO A 648 -12.50 -13.03 5.14
N TYR A 649 -13.08 -12.27 6.08
CA TYR A 649 -12.58 -12.21 7.47
C TYR A 649 -12.93 -13.48 8.27
N MET A 650 -14.19 -13.92 8.18
CA MET A 650 -14.72 -15.04 8.93
C MET A 650 -15.71 -15.82 8.07
N GLU A 651 -15.30 -16.98 7.57
CA GLU A 651 -16.16 -17.96 6.90
C GLU A 651 -16.57 -19.02 7.91
N VAL A 652 -17.89 -19.17 8.12
CA VAL A 652 -18.47 -20.12 9.08
C VAL A 652 -19.12 -21.27 8.32
N TYR A 653 -18.63 -22.49 8.54
CA TYR A 653 -19.20 -23.72 7.99
C TYR A 653 -20.05 -24.44 9.05
N PRO A 654 -21.38 -24.56 8.88
CA PRO A 654 -22.25 -25.19 9.87
C PRO A 654 -22.06 -26.71 9.96
N GLN A 655 -22.34 -27.26 11.15
CA GLN A 655 -22.53 -28.69 11.39
C GLN A 655 -24.01 -29.05 11.56
N SER A 656 -24.77 -28.15 12.19
CA SER A 656 -26.23 -28.18 12.36
C SER A 656 -26.73 -26.73 12.40
N ASP A 657 -28.03 -26.52 12.66
CA ASP A 657 -28.59 -25.16 12.82
C ASP A 657 -27.99 -24.40 14.00
N GLU A 658 -27.58 -25.11 15.06
CA GLU A 658 -27.00 -24.50 16.27
C GLU A 658 -25.46 -24.55 16.29
N ALA A 659 -24.83 -25.61 15.74
CA ALA A 659 -23.40 -25.86 15.88
C ALA A 659 -22.57 -25.49 14.63
N ILE A 660 -21.38 -24.91 14.87
CA ILE A 660 -20.40 -24.58 13.83
C ILE A 660 -19.37 -25.72 13.74
N LYS A 661 -19.13 -26.25 12.53
CA LYS A 661 -18.16 -27.30 12.25
C LYS A 661 -16.74 -26.77 12.17
N GLU A 662 -16.56 -25.70 11.39
CA GLU A 662 -15.26 -25.17 11.01
C GLU A 662 -15.35 -23.66 10.70
N ILE A 663 -14.23 -22.96 10.88
CA ILE A 663 -14.07 -21.55 10.51
C ILE A 663 -12.84 -21.35 9.62
N ALA A 664 -12.93 -20.44 8.65
CA ALA A 664 -11.83 -20.02 7.78
C ALA A 664 -11.82 -18.49 7.59
N GLY A 665 -10.82 -17.95 6.89
CA GLY A 665 -10.62 -16.51 6.72
C GLY A 665 -9.62 -15.90 7.72
N PHE A 666 -9.29 -14.62 7.51
CA PHE A 666 -8.18 -13.94 8.21
C PHE A 666 -8.35 -13.88 9.74
N ASP A 667 -9.53 -13.48 10.22
CA ASP A 667 -9.82 -13.39 11.65
C ASP A 667 -9.96 -14.78 12.28
N ALA A 668 -10.41 -15.78 11.51
CA ALA A 668 -10.46 -17.18 11.96
C ALA A 668 -9.06 -17.77 12.18
N GLU A 669 -8.11 -17.53 11.27
CA GLU A 669 -6.73 -17.99 11.45
C GLU A 669 -6.05 -17.31 12.64
N ILE A 670 -6.30 -16.02 12.87
CA ILE A 670 -5.84 -15.34 14.10
C ILE A 670 -6.41 -16.03 15.35
N LEU A 671 -7.70 -16.35 15.36
CA LEU A 671 -8.35 -17.02 16.48
C LEU A 671 -7.79 -18.44 16.73
N LYS A 672 -7.47 -19.20 15.67
CA LYS A 672 -6.80 -20.52 15.75
C LYS A 672 -5.38 -20.44 16.29
N VAL A 673 -4.61 -19.41 15.91
CA VAL A 673 -3.25 -19.18 16.43
C VAL A 673 -3.31 -18.82 17.93
N LEU A 674 -4.28 -18.00 18.35
CA LEU A 674 -4.49 -17.70 19.76
C LEU A 674 -4.92 -18.95 20.56
N ALA A 675 -5.84 -19.76 20.02
CA ALA A 675 -6.29 -21.01 20.63
C ALA A 675 -5.16 -22.02 20.84
N SER A 676 -4.33 -22.25 19.82
CA SER A 676 -3.17 -23.15 19.92
C SER A 676 -2.06 -22.58 20.83
N ARG A 677 -1.78 -21.27 20.77
CA ARG A 677 -0.69 -20.68 21.55
C ARG A 677 -0.99 -20.55 23.05
N LEU A 678 -2.26 -20.36 23.43
CA LEU A 678 -2.73 -20.39 24.83
C LEU A 678 -3.24 -21.76 25.27
N ASN A 679 -3.35 -22.73 24.36
CA ASN A 679 -3.85 -24.07 24.62
C ASN A 679 -5.23 -24.06 25.30
N PHE A 680 -6.23 -23.48 24.63
CA PHE A 680 -7.64 -23.54 25.03
C PHE A 680 -8.50 -24.23 23.97
N SER A 681 -9.60 -24.86 24.40
CA SER A 681 -10.60 -25.42 23.50
C SER A 681 -11.51 -24.29 23.01
N LEU A 682 -11.60 -24.11 21.69
CA LEU A 682 -12.40 -23.07 21.07
C LEU A 682 -13.85 -23.54 20.91
N VAL A 683 -14.77 -22.97 21.69
CA VAL A 683 -16.22 -23.24 21.57
C VAL A 683 -16.84 -22.16 20.70
N LEU A 684 -17.27 -22.52 19.49
CA LEU A 684 -17.82 -21.58 18.53
C LEU A 684 -19.33 -21.41 18.73
N MET A 685 -19.75 -20.17 18.97
CA MET A 685 -21.16 -19.79 19.09
C MET A 685 -21.60 -19.02 17.84
N ARG A 686 -22.83 -19.27 17.38
CA ARG A 686 -23.47 -18.43 16.35
C ARG A 686 -23.90 -17.09 16.94
N ASN A 687 -24.03 -16.09 16.08
CA ASN A 687 -24.61 -14.81 16.43
C ASN A 687 -26.15 -14.90 16.58
N GLU A 688 -26.74 -14.02 17.40
CA GLU A 688 -28.19 -14.00 17.65
C GLU A 688 -28.81 -12.63 17.33
N PRO A 689 -29.71 -12.50 16.34
CA PRO A 689 -30.16 -13.53 15.40
C PRO A 689 -29.07 -13.93 14.37
N PRO A 690 -29.11 -15.15 13.81
CA PRO A 690 -28.05 -15.66 12.93
C PRO A 690 -27.85 -14.88 11.62
N ASP A 691 -28.88 -14.19 11.14
CA ASP A 691 -28.79 -13.35 9.94
C ASP A 691 -28.04 -12.03 10.16
N LEU A 692 -27.87 -11.61 11.42
CA LEU A 692 -27.15 -10.40 11.80
C LEU A 692 -25.64 -10.65 11.68
N ILE A 693 -24.90 -9.71 11.07
CA ILE A 693 -23.42 -9.73 11.09
C ILE A 693 -22.97 -8.94 12.30
N GLY A 694 -22.36 -9.61 13.28
CA GLY A 694 -21.90 -9.00 14.52
C GLY A 694 -23.03 -8.45 15.35
N GLY A 695 -23.28 -7.15 15.24
CA GLY A 695 -24.30 -6.42 15.99
C GLY A 695 -24.07 -4.92 15.86
N GLU A 696 -24.88 -4.14 16.55
CA GLU A 696 -24.66 -2.69 16.67
C GLU A 696 -24.58 -2.24 18.14
N THR A 697 -23.90 -1.11 18.36
CA THR A 697 -23.66 -0.54 19.70
C THR A 697 -23.98 0.94 19.72
N PHE A 698 -24.95 1.32 20.53
CA PHE A 698 -25.45 2.69 20.61
C PHE A 698 -24.93 3.42 21.87
N TRP A 699 -24.81 4.76 21.80
CA TRP A 699 -24.27 5.59 22.88
C TRP A 699 -25.08 5.59 24.19
N ASN A 700 -26.35 5.22 24.11
CA ASN A 700 -27.25 4.97 25.25
C ASN A 700 -26.94 3.66 26.00
N GLY A 701 -26.14 2.76 25.43
CA GLY A 701 -25.80 1.45 25.99
C GLY A 701 -26.63 0.28 25.45
N THR A 702 -27.61 0.50 24.56
CA THR A 702 -28.31 -0.61 23.91
C THR A 702 -27.39 -1.30 22.91
N MET A 703 -27.41 -2.64 22.92
CA MET A 703 -26.62 -3.49 22.03
C MET A 703 -27.49 -4.54 21.34
N THR A 704 -27.03 -5.05 20.21
CA THR A 704 -27.63 -6.21 19.52
C THR A 704 -26.55 -7.23 19.17
N GLY A 705 -26.96 -8.47 18.87
CA GLY A 705 -26.04 -9.50 18.39
C GLY A 705 -24.93 -9.86 19.37
N ALA A 706 -23.74 -10.12 18.82
CA ALA A 706 -22.59 -10.59 19.55
C ALA A 706 -22.19 -9.65 20.69
N TYR A 707 -22.37 -8.33 20.51
CA TYR A 707 -22.05 -7.36 21.55
C TYR A 707 -23.01 -7.45 22.75
N LEU A 708 -24.30 -7.73 22.49
CA LEU A 708 -25.27 -8.04 23.55
C LEU A 708 -24.86 -9.33 24.27
N MET A 709 -24.56 -10.41 23.54
CA MET A 709 -24.12 -11.69 24.12
C MET A 709 -22.85 -11.56 24.98
N LEU A 710 -21.89 -10.69 24.60
CA LEU A 710 -20.73 -10.37 25.43
C LEU A 710 -21.10 -9.54 26.66
N SER A 711 -22.01 -8.57 26.55
CA SER A 711 -22.46 -7.75 27.69
C SER A 711 -23.23 -8.56 28.73
N GLU A 712 -24.01 -9.55 28.27
CA GLU A 712 -24.72 -10.54 29.09
C GLU A 712 -23.81 -11.67 29.61
N HIS A 713 -22.52 -11.64 29.27
CA HIS A 713 -21.51 -12.67 29.62
C HIS A 713 -21.85 -14.09 29.13
N ARG A 714 -22.72 -14.21 28.11
CA ARG A 714 -23.08 -15.48 27.45
C ARG A 714 -21.94 -16.01 26.58
N ALA A 715 -21.08 -15.12 26.08
CA ALA A 715 -19.85 -15.46 25.36
C ALA A 715 -18.61 -14.78 25.98
N ASN A 716 -17.41 -15.30 25.74
CA ASN A 716 -16.16 -14.71 26.23
C ASN A 716 -15.47 -13.79 25.22
N ILE A 717 -15.63 -14.05 23.92
CA ILE A 717 -14.82 -13.47 22.84
C ILE A 717 -15.69 -13.17 21.62
N THR A 718 -15.37 -12.10 20.86
CA THR A 718 -15.73 -12.02 19.44
C THR A 718 -14.68 -11.35 18.56
N ILE A 719 -14.58 -11.80 17.31
CA ILE A 719 -13.68 -11.34 16.26
C ILE A 719 -14.35 -11.61 14.89
N GLY A 720 -14.13 -10.76 13.88
CA GLY A 720 -14.79 -10.88 12.58
C GLY A 720 -15.19 -9.52 11.98
N PHE A 721 -14.20 -8.74 11.52
CA PHE A 721 -14.39 -7.38 10.97
C PHE A 721 -15.04 -6.38 11.97
N THR A 722 -14.71 -6.49 13.24
CA THR A 722 -15.29 -5.69 14.33
C THR A 722 -14.56 -4.36 14.56
N ALA A 723 -15.14 -3.25 14.09
CA ALA A 723 -14.51 -1.92 14.16
C ALA A 723 -14.32 -1.39 15.60
N CYS A 724 -13.19 -0.78 15.92
CA CYS A 724 -12.88 -0.17 17.23
C CYS A 724 -13.71 1.11 17.50
N GLN A 725 -15.01 0.97 17.78
CA GLN A 725 -15.93 2.08 18.02
C GLN A 725 -15.84 2.61 19.48
N PRO A 726 -15.69 3.93 19.70
CA PRO A 726 -15.71 4.53 21.05
C PRO A 726 -16.98 4.22 21.85
N ALA A 727 -18.14 4.18 21.18
CA ALA A 727 -19.42 3.81 21.79
C ALA A 727 -19.38 2.39 22.39
N ARG A 728 -18.66 1.45 21.75
CA ARG A 728 -18.52 0.06 22.21
C ARG A 728 -17.50 -0.06 23.34
N SER A 729 -16.33 0.58 23.22
CA SER A 729 -15.28 0.59 24.26
C SER A 729 -15.70 1.27 25.57
N LYS A 730 -16.84 1.96 25.60
CA LYS A 730 -17.48 2.46 26.84
C LYS A 730 -18.08 1.34 27.69
N TYR A 731 -18.53 0.24 27.08
CA TYR A 731 -19.34 -0.81 27.72
C TYR A 731 -18.73 -2.21 27.63
N LEU A 732 -17.91 -2.49 26.61
CA LEU A 732 -17.18 -3.75 26.42
C LEU A 732 -15.68 -3.53 26.54
N ALA A 733 -14.94 -4.56 26.95
CA ALA A 733 -13.49 -4.56 26.82
C ALA A 733 -13.11 -4.86 25.36
N SER A 734 -11.99 -4.31 24.90
CA SER A 734 -11.48 -4.52 23.54
C SER A 734 -9.96 -4.66 23.54
N THR A 735 -9.42 -5.34 22.54
CA THR A 735 -7.97 -5.33 22.30
C THR A 735 -7.50 -3.96 21.84
N ASP A 736 -6.18 -3.75 21.87
CA ASP A 736 -5.57 -2.76 20.97
C ASP A 736 -5.89 -3.12 19.50
N PRO A 737 -5.93 -2.15 18.57
CA PRO A 737 -6.18 -2.44 17.17
C PRO A 737 -5.12 -3.37 16.57
N TYR A 738 -5.55 -4.55 16.11
CA TYR A 738 -4.66 -5.55 15.52
C TYR A 738 -4.55 -5.43 14.00
N ASN A 739 -5.57 -4.87 13.34
CA ASN A 739 -5.59 -4.62 11.90
C ASN A 739 -6.21 -3.25 11.56
N GLN A 740 -5.87 -2.72 10.39
CA GLN A 740 -6.37 -1.47 9.82
C GLN A 740 -6.87 -1.74 8.39
N ILE A 741 -8.05 -1.20 8.06
CA ILE A 741 -8.74 -1.48 6.80
C ILE A 741 -9.13 -0.18 6.10
N GLU A 742 -8.94 -0.16 4.79
CA GLU A 742 -9.25 0.98 3.94
C GLU A 742 -10.62 0.80 3.28
N PHE A 743 -11.48 1.80 3.45
CA PHE A 743 -12.71 1.99 2.67
C PHE A 743 -12.38 2.73 1.39
N VAL A 744 -13.01 2.30 0.29
CA VAL A 744 -12.78 2.75 -1.08
C VAL A 744 -14.12 2.89 -1.79
N LEU A 745 -14.18 3.73 -2.82
CA LEU A 745 -15.32 3.73 -3.74
C LEU A 745 -15.09 2.69 -4.85
N VAL A 746 -16.14 1.95 -5.18
CA VAL A 746 -16.17 1.03 -6.32
C VAL A 746 -17.26 1.50 -7.28
N VAL A 747 -16.89 1.70 -8.55
CA VAL A 747 -17.75 2.19 -9.63
C VAL A 747 -17.79 1.16 -10.76
N HIS A 748 -18.77 1.27 -11.66
CA HIS A 748 -18.73 0.49 -12.90
C HIS A 748 -17.53 0.91 -13.77
N GLY A 749 -16.90 -0.05 -14.44
CA GLY A 749 -15.76 0.16 -15.33
C GLY A 749 -16.06 1.15 -16.46
N ALA A 750 -15.02 1.83 -16.92
CA ALA A 750 -15.13 2.87 -17.92
C ALA A 750 -15.44 2.27 -19.30
N GLN A 751 -16.57 2.63 -19.91
CA GLN A 751 -16.93 2.15 -21.26
C GLN A 751 -16.02 2.84 -22.30
N SER A 752 -15.41 2.05 -23.18
CA SER A 752 -14.72 2.55 -24.38
C SER A 752 -15.71 3.16 -25.36
N TYR A 753 -15.36 4.26 -26.03
CA TYR A 753 -16.11 4.70 -27.22
C TYR A 753 -16.05 3.63 -28.32
N SER A 754 -17.10 3.54 -29.13
CA SER A 754 -17.12 2.68 -30.30
C SER A 754 -16.12 3.18 -31.36
N SER A 755 -15.61 2.27 -32.20
CA SER A 755 -14.68 2.62 -33.28
C SER A 755 -15.24 3.69 -34.23
N TYR A 756 -16.56 3.75 -34.41
CA TYR A 756 -17.23 4.77 -35.22
C TYR A 756 -17.28 6.15 -34.53
N GLU A 757 -17.54 6.20 -33.22
CA GLU A 757 -17.45 7.45 -32.45
C GLU A 757 -16.00 8.00 -32.45
N ILE A 758 -15.01 7.12 -32.29
CA ILE A 758 -13.58 7.48 -32.33
C ILE A 758 -13.18 8.07 -33.70
N MET A 759 -13.75 7.58 -34.81
CA MET A 759 -13.49 8.15 -36.15
C MET A 759 -14.16 9.52 -36.37
N LEU A 760 -15.17 9.89 -35.57
CA LEU A 760 -15.90 11.15 -35.69
C LEU A 760 -15.43 12.23 -34.69
N MET A 761 -14.88 11.83 -33.54
CA MET A 761 -14.25 12.69 -32.52
C MET A 761 -13.26 13.77 -33.02
N PRO A 762 -12.39 13.53 -34.02
CA PRO A 762 -11.37 14.49 -34.49
C PRO A 762 -11.88 15.89 -34.81
N PHE A 763 -13.12 15.99 -35.28
CA PHE A 763 -13.71 17.23 -35.76
C PHE A 763 -15.07 17.46 -35.11
N ASN A 764 -15.25 18.66 -34.57
CA ASN A 764 -16.55 19.12 -34.09
C ASN A 764 -17.56 19.11 -35.27
N THR A 765 -18.86 18.93 -34.99
CA THR A 765 -19.94 18.83 -36.01
C THR A 765 -19.91 19.97 -37.02
N ASN A 766 -19.54 21.18 -36.59
CA ASN A 766 -19.39 22.35 -37.46
C ASN A 766 -18.34 22.15 -38.57
N VAL A 767 -17.22 21.46 -38.28
CA VAL A 767 -16.13 21.20 -39.25
C VAL A 767 -16.54 20.09 -40.23
N TRP A 768 -17.25 19.07 -39.76
CA TRP A 768 -17.83 18.04 -40.63
C TRP A 768 -18.85 18.64 -41.63
N LEU A 769 -19.74 19.52 -41.15
CA LEU A 769 -20.69 20.24 -42.01
C LEU A 769 -19.97 21.09 -43.07
N LEU A 770 -18.87 21.75 -42.70
CA LEU A 770 -18.05 22.55 -43.62
C LEU A 770 -17.37 21.68 -44.69
N LEU A 771 -16.84 20.50 -44.33
CA LEU A 771 -16.31 19.53 -45.30
C LEU A 771 -17.37 19.04 -46.29
N VAL A 772 -18.57 18.70 -45.81
CA VAL A 772 -19.71 18.30 -46.66
C VAL A 772 -20.12 19.43 -47.61
N ALA A 773 -20.21 20.67 -47.11
CA ALA A 773 -20.54 21.83 -47.92
C ALA A 773 -19.48 22.09 -49.01
N MET A 774 -18.19 21.98 -48.68
CA MET A 774 -17.09 22.11 -49.66
C MET A 774 -17.17 21.03 -50.76
N VAL A 775 -17.40 19.77 -50.40
CA VAL A 775 -17.53 18.67 -51.38
C VAL A 775 -18.79 18.86 -52.26
N GLY A 776 -19.91 19.27 -51.66
CA GLY A 776 -21.15 19.59 -52.38
C GLY A 776 -20.97 20.73 -53.38
N LEU A 777 -20.27 21.82 -52.99
CA LEU A 777 -19.92 22.93 -53.87
C LEU A 777 -19.10 22.44 -55.08
N ARG A 778 -18.09 21.58 -54.85
CA ARG A 778 -17.25 21.03 -55.92
C ARG A 778 -18.04 20.12 -56.88
N LEU A 779 -18.98 19.33 -56.35
CA LEU A 779 -19.89 18.51 -57.15
C LEU A 779 -20.83 19.40 -58.00
N LEU A 780 -21.39 20.46 -57.43
CA LEU A 780 -22.23 21.44 -58.15
C LEU A 780 -21.46 22.16 -59.27
N CYS A 781 -20.23 22.61 -59.04
CA CYS A 781 -19.40 23.20 -60.10
C CYS A 781 -19.14 22.20 -61.24
N ARG A 782 -18.88 20.93 -60.91
CA ARG A 782 -18.60 19.87 -61.90
C ARG A 782 -19.85 19.51 -62.71
N LEU A 783 -21.02 19.44 -62.07
CA LEU A 783 -22.32 19.17 -62.72
C LEU A 783 -22.77 20.33 -63.61
N ARG A 784 -22.42 21.59 -63.28
CA ARG A 784 -22.64 22.77 -64.13
C ARG A 784 -21.58 22.97 -65.23
N GLY A 785 -20.61 22.06 -65.36
CA GLY A 785 -19.55 22.16 -66.37
C GLY A 785 -18.54 23.30 -66.13
N TRP A 786 -18.54 23.91 -64.94
CA TRP A 786 -17.60 24.99 -64.61
C TRP A 786 -16.23 24.40 -64.29
N GLN A 787 -15.26 24.61 -65.18
CA GLN A 787 -13.86 24.31 -64.88
C GLN A 787 -13.34 25.32 -63.84
N LEU A 788 -12.83 24.83 -62.71
CA LEU A 788 -12.18 25.70 -61.73
C LEU A 788 -10.84 26.19 -62.30
N ILE A 789 -10.60 27.48 -62.17
CA ILE A 789 -9.33 28.11 -62.56
C ILE A 789 -8.20 27.50 -61.71
N SER A 790 -7.04 27.25 -62.31
CA SER A 790 -5.90 26.54 -61.70
C SER A 790 -5.58 26.89 -60.22
N PRO A 791 -5.53 28.17 -59.78
CA PRO A 791 -5.26 28.50 -58.37
C PRO A 791 -6.36 28.02 -57.40
N LEU A 792 -7.63 27.95 -57.82
CA LEU A 792 -8.71 27.38 -56.99
C LEU A 792 -8.57 25.86 -56.87
N HIS A 793 -8.04 25.19 -57.89
CA HIS A 793 -7.68 23.76 -57.79
C HIS A 793 -6.50 23.53 -56.83
N ILE A 794 -5.48 24.38 -56.85
CA ILE A 794 -4.35 24.33 -55.91
C ILE A 794 -4.84 24.59 -54.48
N GLY A 795 -5.62 25.66 -54.25
CA GLY A 795 -6.20 25.98 -52.95
C GLY A 795 -7.07 24.85 -52.40
N TRP A 796 -7.89 24.23 -53.25
CA TRP A 796 -8.67 23.03 -52.87
C TRP A 796 -7.77 21.87 -52.43
N LEU A 797 -6.70 21.57 -53.18
CA LEU A 797 -5.76 20.49 -52.85
C LEU A 797 -5.02 20.77 -51.54
N TYR A 798 -4.62 22.03 -51.31
CA TYR A 798 -3.96 22.45 -50.07
C TYR A 798 -4.90 22.37 -48.86
N SER A 799 -6.16 22.77 -49.02
CA SER A 799 -7.19 22.61 -47.98
C SER A 799 -7.44 21.14 -47.65
N LEU A 800 -7.59 20.26 -48.66
CA LEU A 800 -7.71 18.81 -48.41
C LEU A 800 -6.47 18.25 -47.72
N PHE A 801 -5.27 18.68 -48.10
CA PHE A 801 -4.02 18.26 -47.46
C PHE A 801 -3.96 18.67 -45.98
N LEU A 802 -4.34 19.91 -45.66
CA LEU A 802 -4.43 20.40 -44.28
C LEU A 802 -5.48 19.64 -43.46
N PHE A 803 -6.73 19.51 -43.95
CA PHE A 803 -7.76 18.74 -43.25
C PHE A 803 -7.36 17.27 -43.08
N ARG A 804 -6.69 16.68 -44.06
CA ARG A 804 -6.16 15.31 -43.98
C ARG A 804 -5.09 15.19 -42.89
N ILE A 805 -4.10 16.08 -42.82
CA ILE A 805 -3.07 16.05 -41.76
C ILE A 805 -3.68 16.26 -40.37
N CYS A 806 -4.62 17.20 -40.23
CA CYS A 806 -5.30 17.45 -38.96
C CYS A 806 -6.14 16.24 -38.52
N TYR A 807 -6.81 15.57 -39.46
CA TYR A 807 -7.58 14.36 -39.20
C TYR A 807 -6.67 13.18 -38.83
N GLU A 808 -5.63 12.91 -39.62
CA GLU A 808 -4.66 11.84 -39.37
C GLU A 808 -3.99 11.98 -38.00
N SER A 809 -3.54 13.19 -37.64
CA SER A 809 -2.95 13.49 -36.32
C SER A 809 -3.94 13.29 -35.16
N SER A 810 -5.21 13.67 -35.36
CA SER A 810 -6.24 13.62 -34.31
C SER A 810 -6.80 12.22 -34.11
N VAL A 811 -7.12 11.50 -35.20
CA VAL A 811 -7.52 10.08 -35.15
C VAL A 811 -6.44 9.27 -34.48
N PHE A 812 -5.17 9.51 -34.83
CA PHE A 812 -4.06 8.82 -34.19
C PHE A 812 -4.06 8.98 -32.66
N MET A 813 -4.19 10.23 -32.17
CA MET A 813 -4.27 10.50 -30.73
C MET A 813 -5.44 9.78 -30.05
N PHE A 814 -6.60 9.63 -30.71
CA PHE A 814 -7.76 8.94 -30.12
C PHE A 814 -7.71 7.41 -30.26
N VAL A 815 -7.13 6.88 -31.34
CA VAL A 815 -6.93 5.43 -31.54
C VAL A 815 -5.88 4.88 -30.58
N GLN A 816 -4.83 5.66 -30.30
CA GLN A 816 -3.78 5.26 -29.39
C GLN A 816 -4.18 5.37 -27.91
N ASN A 817 -4.75 6.50 -27.49
CA ASN A 817 -5.10 6.70 -26.08
C ASN A 817 -6.45 6.03 -25.71
N ARG A 818 -7.14 5.42 -26.68
CA ARG A 818 -8.50 4.84 -26.61
C ARG A 818 -9.31 5.46 -25.47
N PRO A 819 -9.63 6.77 -25.52
CA PRO A 819 -10.08 7.50 -24.35
C PRO A 819 -11.29 6.80 -23.73
N MET A 820 -11.13 6.30 -22.51
CA MET A 820 -12.28 5.75 -21.80
C MET A 820 -13.13 6.91 -21.29
N ARG A 821 -14.43 6.69 -21.10
CA ARG A 821 -15.28 7.71 -20.45
C ARG A 821 -14.71 8.01 -19.05
N PRO A 822 -14.48 9.28 -18.67
CA PRO A 822 -13.77 9.61 -17.45
C PRO A 822 -14.54 9.11 -16.21
N LEU A 823 -13.83 8.39 -15.35
CA LEU A 823 -14.30 7.99 -14.01
C LEU A 823 -13.90 9.05 -12.98
N PRO A 824 -14.61 9.17 -11.85
CA PRO A 824 -14.16 9.98 -10.73
C PRO A 824 -12.91 9.36 -10.08
N GLU A 825 -11.86 10.16 -9.86
CA GLU A 825 -10.64 9.78 -9.15
C GLU A 825 -10.74 10.01 -7.63
N SER A 826 -11.63 10.92 -7.21
CA SER A 826 -11.89 11.30 -5.81
C SER A 826 -13.37 11.23 -5.45
N LEU A 827 -13.67 11.22 -4.14
CA LEU A 827 -15.04 11.38 -3.64
C LEU A 827 -15.64 12.73 -4.06
N GLU A 828 -14.85 13.80 -4.04
CA GLU A 828 -15.28 15.15 -4.40
C GLU A 828 -15.71 15.21 -5.87
N GLN A 829 -14.90 14.66 -6.78
CA GLN A 829 -15.22 14.59 -8.20
C GLN A 829 -16.45 13.69 -8.48
N ALA A 830 -16.63 12.60 -7.71
CA ALA A 830 -17.84 11.79 -7.79
C ALA A 830 -19.11 12.59 -7.40
N LEU A 831 -19.00 13.49 -6.41
CA LEU A 831 -20.09 14.36 -6.00
C LEU A 831 -20.38 15.46 -7.04
N GLU A 832 -19.35 16.04 -7.66
CA GLU A 832 -19.49 17.01 -8.76
C GLU A 832 -20.15 16.40 -10.02
N LEU A 833 -19.86 15.13 -10.30
CA LEU A 833 -20.44 14.37 -11.43
C LEU A 833 -21.83 13.78 -11.12
N ASP A 834 -22.44 14.16 -9.99
CA ASP A 834 -23.72 13.65 -9.48
C ASP A 834 -23.82 12.11 -9.43
N TYR A 835 -22.78 11.46 -8.88
CA TYR A 835 -22.89 10.06 -8.49
C TYR A 835 -23.77 9.91 -7.23
N SER A 836 -24.70 8.96 -7.30
CA SER A 836 -25.39 8.45 -6.12
C SER A 836 -24.47 7.49 -5.37
N LEU A 837 -24.38 7.68 -4.05
CA LEU A 837 -23.57 6.83 -3.19
C LEU A 837 -24.44 5.67 -2.67
N VAL A 838 -23.85 4.49 -2.58
CA VAL A 838 -24.51 3.28 -2.07
C VAL A 838 -23.67 2.71 -0.94
N VAL A 839 -24.31 2.41 0.19
CA VAL A 839 -23.64 1.78 1.34
C VAL A 839 -24.48 0.57 1.78
N PRO A 840 -23.89 -0.62 2.00
CA PRO A 840 -24.63 -1.71 2.61
C PRO A 840 -25.08 -1.31 4.02
N HIS A 841 -26.29 -1.70 4.40
CA HIS A 841 -26.85 -1.46 5.74
C HIS A 841 -25.93 -1.90 6.89
N ARG A 842 -25.04 -2.87 6.62
CA ARG A 842 -24.09 -3.43 7.59
C ARG A 842 -22.79 -2.61 7.77
N THR A 843 -22.57 -1.55 6.96
CA THR A 843 -21.43 -0.62 7.11
C THR A 843 -21.85 0.85 7.13
N TYR A 844 -23.15 1.16 7.23
CA TYR A 844 -23.65 2.55 7.19
C TYR A 844 -23.04 3.47 8.28
N HIS A 845 -22.63 2.91 9.43
CA HIS A 845 -21.96 3.62 10.52
C HIS A 845 -20.69 4.36 10.07
N VAL A 846 -20.09 3.96 8.94
CA VAL A 846 -18.94 4.60 8.31
C VAL A 846 -19.26 6.04 7.86
N VAL A 847 -20.51 6.28 7.45
CA VAL A 847 -21.00 7.57 6.90
C VAL A 847 -21.98 8.28 7.85
N GLN A 848 -22.48 7.60 8.90
CA GLN A 848 -23.41 8.16 9.90
C GLN A 848 -22.96 9.48 10.53
N HIS A 849 -21.66 9.74 10.63
CA HIS A 849 -21.09 10.98 11.17
C HIS A 849 -20.79 12.06 10.11
N MET A 850 -21.24 11.88 8.86
CA MET A 850 -20.97 12.76 7.72
C MET A 850 -22.29 13.26 7.10
N PRO A 851 -22.93 14.30 7.68
CA PRO A 851 -24.27 14.73 7.27
C PRO A 851 -24.37 15.25 5.84
N SER A 852 -23.26 15.74 5.26
CA SER A 852 -23.19 16.13 3.84
C SER A 852 -23.36 14.96 2.87
N LEU A 853 -22.90 13.77 3.25
CA LEU A 853 -22.99 12.56 2.43
C LEU A 853 -24.34 11.84 2.62
N LEU A 854 -24.93 11.91 3.82
CA LEU A 854 -26.19 11.22 4.14
C LEU A 854 -27.35 11.57 3.20
N SER A 855 -27.37 12.77 2.62
CA SER A 855 -28.38 13.19 1.64
C SER A 855 -28.24 12.54 0.26
N ARG A 856 -27.05 12.05 -0.08
CA ARG A 856 -26.70 11.42 -1.37
C ARG A 856 -26.39 9.92 -1.25
N THR A 857 -26.35 9.37 -0.04
CA THR A 857 -26.19 7.93 0.22
C THR A 857 -27.53 7.21 0.30
N THR A 858 -27.67 6.15 -0.48
CA THR A 858 -28.73 5.16 -0.34
C THR A 858 -28.22 3.94 0.43
N ILE A 859 -29.04 3.43 1.35
CA ILE A 859 -28.71 2.26 2.17
C ILE A 859 -29.39 1.04 1.54
N LEU A 860 -28.62 0.03 1.13
CA LEU A 860 -29.17 -1.21 0.59
C LEU A 860 -29.06 -2.38 1.58
N PRO A 861 -30.05 -3.29 1.63
CA PRO A 861 -29.97 -4.54 2.37
C PRO A 861 -29.13 -5.58 1.63
N GLY A 862 -28.28 -6.31 2.35
CA GLY A 862 -27.43 -7.37 1.80
C GLY A 862 -26.15 -7.58 2.63
N LYS A 863 -25.33 -8.57 2.25
CA LYS A 863 -23.94 -8.64 2.72
C LYS A 863 -23.08 -7.65 1.92
N PRO A 864 -21.94 -7.16 2.44
CA PRO A 864 -21.08 -6.21 1.72
C PRO A 864 -20.51 -6.70 0.37
N VAL A 865 -20.48 -8.01 0.13
CA VAL A 865 -20.00 -8.64 -1.12
C VAL A 865 -21.10 -8.66 -2.18
N ASP A 866 -22.33 -9.08 -1.82
CA ASP A 866 -23.50 -9.16 -2.72
C ASP A 866 -23.85 -7.81 -3.38
N MET A 867 -23.40 -6.70 -2.77
CA MET A 867 -23.54 -5.33 -3.29
C MET A 867 -22.95 -5.13 -4.70
N PHE A 868 -21.90 -5.86 -5.04
CA PHE A 868 -21.24 -5.76 -6.34
C PHE A 868 -22.14 -6.36 -7.44
N ASP A 869 -22.77 -7.51 -7.19
CA ASP A 869 -23.78 -8.09 -8.08
C ASP A 869 -25.01 -7.20 -8.21
N GLN A 870 -25.45 -6.56 -7.11
CA GLN A 870 -26.56 -5.61 -7.15
C GLN A 870 -26.28 -4.41 -8.07
N LEU A 871 -25.04 -3.90 -8.10
CA LEU A 871 -24.62 -2.83 -9.03
C LEU A 871 -24.53 -3.32 -10.48
N LEU A 872 -24.10 -4.57 -10.71
CA LEU A 872 -24.11 -5.17 -12.05
C LEU A 872 -25.54 -5.42 -12.57
N ALA A 873 -26.49 -5.70 -11.69
CA ALA A 873 -27.91 -5.88 -12.00
C ALA A 873 -28.71 -4.57 -12.16
N MET A 874 -28.12 -3.39 -11.93
CA MET A 874 -28.81 -2.11 -12.13
C MET A 874 -29.02 -1.79 -13.61
N PRO A 875 -30.09 -1.06 -13.98
CA PRO A 875 -30.25 -0.53 -15.33
C PRO A 875 -29.04 0.34 -15.72
N ALA A 876 -28.56 0.21 -16.96
CA ALA A 876 -27.31 0.80 -17.43
C ALA A 876 -27.16 2.31 -17.14
N ASP A 877 -28.25 3.08 -17.20
CA ASP A 877 -28.20 4.53 -16.92
C ASP A 877 -28.05 4.86 -15.43
N ARG A 878 -28.55 4.02 -14.54
CA ARG A 878 -28.37 4.17 -13.08
C ARG A 878 -27.00 3.65 -12.65
N GLN A 879 -26.60 2.50 -13.19
CA GLN A 879 -25.29 1.87 -13.01
C GLN A 879 -24.13 2.84 -13.29
N ARG A 880 -24.25 3.65 -14.35
CA ARG A 880 -23.29 4.71 -14.75
C ARG A 880 -23.07 5.84 -13.72
N ARG A 881 -23.99 6.05 -12.78
CA ARG A 881 -23.93 7.12 -11.76
C ARG A 881 -24.12 6.58 -10.35
N THR A 882 -23.60 5.38 -10.10
CA THR A 882 -23.67 4.73 -8.79
C THR A 882 -22.28 4.31 -8.34
N ALA A 883 -21.90 4.70 -7.11
CA ALA A 883 -20.64 4.31 -6.49
C ALA A 883 -20.91 3.62 -5.15
N ILE A 884 -20.36 2.43 -4.94
CA ILE A 884 -20.47 1.68 -3.69
C ILE A 884 -19.33 2.08 -2.76
N ILE A 885 -19.64 2.46 -1.52
CA ILE A 885 -18.66 2.56 -0.44
C ILE A 885 -18.48 1.17 0.16
N SER A 886 -17.33 0.54 -0.09
CA SER A 886 -16.98 -0.79 0.41
C SER A 886 -15.54 -0.80 0.93
N THR A 887 -15.04 -1.95 1.39
CA THR A 887 -13.61 -2.11 1.71
C THR A 887 -12.88 -2.71 0.51
N GLN A 888 -11.58 -2.39 0.38
CA GLN A 888 -10.74 -2.99 -0.65
C GLN A 888 -10.75 -4.53 -0.57
N HIS A 889 -10.84 -5.10 0.64
CA HIS A 889 -10.85 -6.53 0.88
C HIS A 889 -12.15 -7.22 0.40
N TYR A 890 -13.33 -6.62 0.64
CA TYR A 890 -14.58 -7.16 0.09
C TYR A 890 -14.58 -7.14 -1.43
N PHE A 891 -14.08 -6.06 -2.04
CA PHE A 891 -14.00 -5.94 -3.50
C PHE A 891 -13.02 -6.96 -4.11
N ARG A 892 -11.84 -7.14 -3.51
CA ARG A 892 -10.88 -8.17 -3.94
C ARG A 892 -11.42 -9.59 -3.76
N TYR A 893 -12.07 -9.88 -2.63
CA TYR A 893 -12.70 -11.19 -2.40
C TYR A 893 -13.77 -11.48 -3.45
N TYR A 894 -14.64 -10.51 -3.76
CA TYR A 894 -15.63 -10.62 -4.82
C TYR A 894 -14.99 -11.03 -6.15
N LEU A 895 -14.02 -10.25 -6.63
CA LEU A 895 -13.26 -10.55 -7.86
C LEU A 895 -12.62 -11.94 -7.83
N ALA A 896 -12.04 -12.35 -6.70
CA ALA A 896 -11.42 -13.67 -6.54
C ALA A 896 -12.43 -14.83 -6.65
N THR A 897 -13.65 -14.63 -6.17
CA THR A 897 -14.72 -15.63 -6.22
C THR A 897 -15.46 -15.70 -7.55
N THR A 898 -15.53 -14.61 -8.31
CA THR A 898 -16.24 -14.55 -9.60
C THR A 898 -15.33 -14.77 -10.82
N ALA A 899 -14.02 -14.48 -10.73
CA ALA A 899 -13.09 -14.56 -11.86
C ALA A 899 -12.65 -15.99 -12.28
N THR A 900 -13.33 -17.06 -11.83
CA THR A 900 -13.00 -18.44 -12.22
C THR A 900 -13.70 -18.93 -13.49
N GLY A 901 -14.50 -18.09 -14.15
CA GLY A 901 -15.31 -18.47 -15.33
C GLY A 901 -14.83 -17.92 -16.67
N GLU A 902 -14.57 -16.60 -16.76
CA GLU A 902 -14.28 -15.91 -18.03
C GLU A 902 -13.06 -14.99 -17.89
N ARG A 903 -12.42 -14.66 -19.04
CA ARG A 903 -11.14 -13.95 -19.10
C ARG A 903 -11.18 -12.59 -18.39
N LEU A 904 -10.13 -12.29 -17.63
CA LEU A 904 -9.86 -11.03 -16.91
C LEU A 904 -9.62 -9.80 -17.83
N ASP A 905 -10.13 -9.80 -19.06
CA ASP A 905 -9.75 -8.85 -20.12
C ASP A 905 -10.54 -7.52 -20.08
N ASP A 906 -11.56 -7.39 -19.23
CA ASP A 906 -12.22 -6.11 -18.90
C ASP A 906 -12.88 -6.17 -17.48
N PRO A 907 -12.42 -5.37 -16.50
CA PRO A 907 -13.04 -5.33 -15.18
C PRO A 907 -14.34 -4.49 -15.21
N HIS A 908 -15.49 -5.16 -15.19
CA HIS A 908 -16.82 -4.51 -15.11
C HIS A 908 -16.98 -3.56 -13.91
N LEU A 909 -16.18 -3.73 -12.86
CA LEU A 909 -16.13 -2.87 -11.69
C LEU A 909 -14.68 -2.41 -11.46
N VAL A 910 -14.49 -1.14 -11.13
CA VAL A 910 -13.18 -0.52 -10.92
C VAL A 910 -13.15 0.17 -9.55
N GLN A 911 -12.04 0.01 -8.83
CA GLN A 911 -11.79 0.73 -7.58
C GLN A 911 -11.28 2.14 -7.91
N VAL A 912 -11.92 3.16 -7.32
CA VAL A 912 -11.44 4.54 -7.34
C VAL A 912 -10.08 4.62 -6.63
N LYS A 913 -9.17 5.44 -7.17
CA LYS A 913 -7.78 5.59 -6.71
C LYS A 913 -7.69 6.12 -5.29
N GLU A 914 -8.46 7.16 -4.97
CA GLU A 914 -8.47 7.73 -3.62
C GLU A 914 -9.27 6.85 -2.64
N LYS A 915 -8.72 6.63 -1.44
CA LYS A 915 -9.41 5.93 -0.36
C LYS A 915 -10.32 6.87 0.41
N PHE A 916 -11.53 6.39 0.71
CA PHE A 916 -12.54 7.13 1.45
C PHE A 916 -12.16 7.35 2.92
N ARG A 917 -11.75 6.28 3.64
CA ARG A 917 -11.45 6.34 5.08
C ARG A 917 -10.71 5.10 5.58
N ASN A 918 -9.88 5.27 6.61
CA ASN A 918 -9.32 4.14 7.38
C ASN A 918 -10.21 3.79 8.59
N SER A 919 -10.44 2.49 8.80
CA SER A 919 -11.08 1.92 9.99
C SER A 919 -10.13 0.96 10.72
N MET A 920 -10.31 0.82 12.02
CA MET A 920 -9.47 0.01 12.90
C MET A 920 -10.26 -1.21 13.37
N VAL A 921 -9.67 -2.40 13.40
CA VAL A 921 -10.32 -3.63 13.88
C VAL A 921 -9.78 -4.04 15.24
N CYS A 922 -10.70 -4.32 16.16
CA CYS A 922 -10.44 -4.74 17.53
C CYS A 922 -11.25 -6.00 17.83
N MET A 923 -10.67 -6.93 18.58
CA MET A 923 -11.37 -8.07 19.15
C MET A 923 -12.07 -7.61 20.44
N HIS A 924 -13.30 -8.06 20.69
CA HIS A 924 -14.10 -7.59 21.83
C HIS A 924 -14.39 -8.72 22.82
N PHE A 925 -14.55 -8.32 24.08
CA PHE A 925 -14.78 -9.21 25.23
C PHE A 925 -15.83 -8.60 26.16
N PRO A 926 -16.40 -9.38 27.11
CA PRO A 926 -17.18 -8.82 28.21
C PRO A 926 -16.37 -7.75 28.97
N PRO A 927 -17.04 -6.79 29.63
CA PRO A 927 -16.35 -5.79 30.42
C PRO A 927 -15.40 -6.46 31.43
N SER A 928 -14.18 -5.94 31.54
CA SER A 928 -13.17 -6.36 32.55
C SER A 928 -12.49 -7.72 32.35
N PHE A 929 -12.80 -8.45 31.25
CA PHE A 929 -12.28 -9.79 30.95
C PHE A 929 -10.76 -9.95 31.23
N TYR A 930 -10.36 -10.91 32.07
CA TYR A 930 -8.97 -11.00 32.56
C TYR A 930 -7.93 -11.21 31.46
N LEU A 931 -8.27 -11.94 30.39
CA LEU A 931 -7.35 -12.29 29.30
C LEU A 931 -6.99 -11.15 28.33
N THR A 932 -7.69 -10.00 28.32
CA THR A 932 -7.46 -8.90 27.35
C THR A 932 -5.98 -8.50 27.19
N GLY A 933 -5.23 -8.38 28.30
CA GLY A 933 -3.81 -8.02 28.24
C GLY A 933 -2.92 -9.11 27.64
N VAL A 934 -3.27 -10.38 27.84
CA VAL A 934 -2.57 -11.53 27.24
C VAL A 934 -2.82 -11.56 25.73
N PHE A 935 -4.07 -11.30 25.31
CA PHE A 935 -4.44 -11.21 23.90
C PHE A 935 -3.75 -10.03 23.21
N ASN A 936 -3.68 -8.84 23.84
CA ASN A 936 -2.92 -7.71 23.29
C ASN A 936 -1.44 -8.06 23.09
N GLN A 937 -0.80 -8.69 24.08
CA GLN A 937 0.60 -9.10 23.95
C GLN A 937 0.81 -10.11 22.82
N MET A 938 -0.11 -11.07 22.64
CA MET A 938 -0.02 -12.05 21.56
C MET A 938 -0.25 -11.44 20.17
N LEU A 939 -1.29 -10.60 20.01
CA LEU A 939 -1.57 -9.89 18.75
C LEU A 939 -0.43 -8.93 18.39
N PHE A 940 0.16 -8.26 19.39
CA PHE A 940 1.37 -7.45 19.20
C PHE A 940 2.55 -8.29 18.71
N ASN A 941 2.83 -9.42 19.38
CA ASN A 941 3.91 -10.32 19.00
C ASN A 941 3.73 -10.86 17.57
N MET A 942 2.52 -11.32 17.22
CA MET A 942 2.19 -11.82 15.86
C MET A 942 2.41 -10.77 14.78
N ARG A 943 2.11 -9.50 15.08
CA ARG A 943 2.32 -8.37 14.16
C ARG A 943 3.81 -8.05 14.00
N CYS A 944 4.57 -7.98 15.10
CA CYS A 944 6.00 -7.69 15.07
C CYS A 944 6.85 -8.80 14.44
N SER A 945 6.40 -10.07 14.51
CA SER A 945 7.08 -11.22 13.88
C SER A 945 6.60 -11.53 12.46
N GLY A 946 5.76 -10.68 11.86
CA GLY A 946 5.24 -10.88 10.50
C GLY A 946 4.21 -12.02 10.33
N ILE A 947 3.78 -12.69 11.40
CA ILE A 947 2.79 -13.79 11.33
C ILE A 947 1.48 -13.28 10.74
N THR A 948 1.04 -12.07 11.11
CA THR A 948 -0.18 -11.46 10.54
C THR A 948 -0.06 -11.23 9.03
N GLN A 949 1.12 -10.88 8.53
CA GLN A 949 1.39 -10.75 7.09
C GLN A 949 1.36 -12.12 6.40
N HIS A 950 1.99 -13.13 7.01
CA HIS A 950 1.97 -14.50 6.49
C HIS A 950 0.55 -15.10 6.43
N ILE A 951 -0.31 -14.83 7.43
CA ILE A 951 -1.74 -15.22 7.40
C ILE A 951 -2.45 -14.53 6.24
N SER A 952 -2.20 -13.23 6.02
CA SER A 952 -2.68 -12.50 4.84
C SER A 952 -2.23 -13.17 3.54
N ASP A 953 -0.94 -13.44 3.38
CA ASP A 953 -0.41 -14.00 2.13
C ASP A 953 -0.94 -15.42 1.87
N ARG A 954 -1.05 -16.25 2.91
CA ARG A 954 -1.60 -17.61 2.85
C ARG A 954 -3.10 -17.63 2.53
N THR A 955 -3.88 -16.69 3.06
CA THR A 955 -5.31 -16.53 2.72
C THR A 955 -5.53 -15.85 1.37
N LYS A 956 -4.47 -15.61 0.58
CA LYS A 956 -4.46 -14.86 -0.70
C LYS A 956 -4.94 -13.41 -0.57
N TRP A 957 -4.97 -12.87 0.63
CA TRP A 957 -5.38 -11.51 0.99
C TRP A 957 -4.56 -10.44 0.26
N SER A 958 -3.26 -10.69 0.10
CA SER A 958 -2.30 -9.81 -0.58
C SER A 958 -2.14 -10.10 -2.08
N ARG A 959 -2.21 -11.37 -2.51
CA ARG A 959 -1.96 -11.79 -3.90
C ARG A 959 -3.02 -11.34 -4.92
N LEU A 960 -4.12 -10.78 -4.46
CA LEU A 960 -5.15 -10.15 -5.30
C LEU A 960 -4.71 -8.72 -5.61
N ASN A 961 -3.65 -8.61 -6.42
CA ASN A 961 -3.17 -7.35 -6.98
C ASN A 961 -4.32 -6.69 -7.74
N ALA A 962 -4.82 -5.57 -7.22
CA ALA A 962 -5.89 -4.84 -7.88
C ALA A 962 -5.38 -4.23 -9.19
N MET A 963 -6.15 -4.40 -10.26
CA MET A 963 -6.27 -3.33 -11.25
C MET A 963 -6.81 -2.10 -10.49
N HIS A 964 -5.92 -1.20 -10.11
CA HIS A 964 -6.32 0.14 -9.73
C HIS A 964 -6.91 0.86 -10.95
N SER A 965 -7.61 1.97 -10.76
CA SER A 965 -7.80 2.97 -11.82
C SER A 965 -6.49 3.68 -12.19
N THR A 966 -5.40 2.92 -12.33
CA THR A 966 -4.16 3.34 -12.96
C THR A 966 -4.42 3.45 -14.45
N THR A 967 -4.64 4.70 -14.88
CA THR A 967 -4.40 5.22 -16.24
C THR A 967 -3.00 4.90 -16.79
N SER A 968 -2.12 4.23 -16.01
CA SER A 968 -0.80 3.72 -16.40
C SER A 968 -0.72 2.19 -16.62
N GLN A 969 -1.72 1.38 -16.26
CA GLN A 969 -1.71 -0.07 -16.60
C GLN A 969 -2.22 -0.38 -18.02
N THR A 970 -2.68 0.63 -18.76
CA THR A 970 -3.24 0.52 -20.12
C THR A 970 -2.20 0.16 -21.19
N ASN A 971 -0.96 0.61 -21.04
CA ASN A 971 0.02 0.64 -22.16
C ASN A 971 0.40 -0.71 -22.79
N VAL A 972 0.26 -1.84 -22.08
CA VAL A 972 0.61 -3.17 -22.62
C VAL A 972 -0.62 -3.92 -23.14
N LEU A 973 -1.79 -3.74 -22.51
CA LEU A 973 -3.05 -4.38 -22.92
C LEU A 973 -3.75 -3.64 -24.08
N ASP A 974 -3.47 -2.35 -24.29
CA ASP A 974 -3.95 -1.64 -25.49
C ASP A 974 -3.28 -2.13 -26.79
N TYR A 975 -2.15 -2.84 -26.71
CA TYR A 975 -1.46 -3.34 -27.89
C TYR A 975 -2.29 -4.40 -28.64
N ASP A 976 -2.78 -5.42 -27.92
CA ASP A 976 -3.61 -6.47 -28.54
C ASP A 976 -5.00 -5.95 -28.96
N LYS A 977 -5.59 -5.01 -28.20
CA LYS A 977 -6.87 -4.39 -28.58
C LYS A 977 -6.71 -3.39 -29.74
N SER A 978 -5.59 -2.68 -29.89
CA SER A 978 -5.33 -1.82 -31.06
C SER A 978 -5.00 -2.63 -32.33
N ILE A 979 -4.34 -3.79 -32.19
CA ILE A 979 -4.13 -4.76 -33.28
C ILE A 979 -5.46 -5.21 -33.91
N SER A 980 -6.57 -5.28 -33.17
CA SER A 980 -7.90 -5.59 -33.74
C SER A 980 -8.36 -4.58 -34.82
N PHE A 981 -8.00 -3.30 -34.68
CA PHE A 981 -8.25 -2.29 -35.72
C PHE A 981 -7.42 -2.56 -36.98
N ILE A 982 -6.17 -2.97 -36.82
CA ILE A 982 -5.28 -3.38 -37.91
C ILE A 982 -5.80 -4.65 -38.60
N TYR A 983 -6.29 -5.65 -37.85
CA TYR A 983 -6.94 -6.82 -38.42
C TYR A 983 -8.20 -6.46 -39.21
N THR A 984 -9.01 -5.51 -38.73
CA THR A 984 -10.20 -5.05 -39.45
C THR A 984 -9.80 -4.39 -40.79
N ALA A 985 -8.76 -3.56 -40.80
CA ALA A 985 -8.19 -3.01 -42.03
C ALA A 985 -7.62 -4.09 -42.97
N PHE A 986 -7.02 -5.15 -42.42
CA PHE A 986 -6.49 -6.30 -43.17
C PHE A 986 -7.58 -7.19 -43.77
N TYR A 987 -8.70 -7.41 -43.06
CA TYR A 987 -9.86 -8.12 -43.62
C TYR A 987 -10.54 -7.30 -44.73
N CYS A 988 -10.63 -5.98 -44.57
CA CYS A 988 -11.04 -5.10 -45.67
C CYS A 988 -10.10 -5.21 -46.87
N LEU A 989 -8.79 -5.34 -46.66
CA LEU A 989 -7.82 -5.55 -47.74
C LEU A 989 -8.06 -6.88 -48.48
N LEU A 990 -8.22 -8.00 -47.76
CA LEU A 990 -8.51 -9.31 -48.37
C LEU A 990 -9.80 -9.31 -49.19
N LEU A 991 -10.84 -8.64 -48.68
CA LEU A 991 -12.10 -8.47 -49.41
C LEU A 991 -11.93 -7.58 -50.66
N VAL A 992 -11.04 -6.59 -50.61
CA VAL A 992 -10.69 -5.74 -51.76
C VAL A 992 -9.82 -6.50 -52.78
N GLU A 993 -8.86 -7.32 -52.37
CA GLU A 993 -8.09 -8.16 -53.31
C GLU A 993 -8.98 -9.21 -54.00
N ALA A 994 -9.93 -9.81 -53.28
CA ALA A 994 -10.95 -10.65 -53.88
C ALA A 994 -11.79 -9.87 -54.91
N LEU A 995 -12.22 -8.64 -54.59
CA LEU A 995 -12.95 -7.77 -55.52
C LEU A 995 -12.11 -7.36 -56.73
N THR A 996 -10.83 -7.02 -56.60
CA THR A 996 -9.99 -6.66 -57.75
C THR A 996 -9.68 -7.86 -58.63
N ILE A 997 -9.51 -9.06 -58.07
CA ILE A 997 -9.41 -10.31 -58.85
C ILE A 997 -10.72 -10.59 -59.61
N VAL A 998 -11.89 -10.34 -59.01
CA VAL A 998 -13.20 -10.48 -59.70
C VAL A 998 -13.36 -9.45 -60.81
N VAL A 999 -13.04 -8.17 -60.56
CA VAL A 999 -13.13 -7.11 -61.61
C VAL A 999 -12.11 -7.36 -62.73
N PHE A 1000 -10.92 -7.87 -62.40
CA PHE A 1000 -9.91 -8.28 -63.39
C PHE A 1000 -10.38 -9.46 -64.24
N ALA A 1001 -11.00 -10.48 -63.64
CA ALA A 1001 -11.61 -11.59 -64.37
C ALA A 1001 -12.76 -11.12 -65.29
N LEU A 1002 -13.59 -10.17 -64.83
CA LEU A 1002 -14.66 -9.56 -65.62
C LEU A 1002 -14.10 -8.69 -66.78
N GLU A 1003 -13.01 -7.94 -66.57
CA GLU A 1003 -12.35 -7.15 -67.63
C GLU A 1003 -11.70 -8.07 -68.68
N LEU A 1004 -11.10 -9.19 -68.27
CA LEU A 1004 -10.62 -10.27 -69.16
C LEU A 1004 -11.74 -10.93 -69.97
N LEU A 1005 -12.88 -11.25 -69.35
CA LEU A 1005 -14.06 -11.79 -70.03
C LEU A 1005 -14.65 -10.77 -71.03
N SER A 1006 -14.71 -9.49 -70.65
CA SER A 1006 -15.13 -8.37 -71.50
C SER A 1006 -14.26 -8.20 -72.75
N GLN A 1007 -12.93 -8.37 -72.61
CA GLN A 1007 -12.01 -8.33 -73.75
C GLN A 1007 -12.16 -9.55 -74.68
N ARG A 1008 -12.51 -10.72 -74.13
CA ARG A 1008 -12.68 -11.96 -74.91
C ARG A 1008 -13.99 -11.97 -75.71
N TRP A 1009 -15.08 -11.36 -75.20
CA TRP A 1009 -16.41 -11.34 -75.83
C TRP A 1009 -16.94 -9.89 -76.07
N PRO A 1010 -16.50 -9.21 -77.14
CA PRO A 1010 -16.72 -7.76 -77.34
C PRO A 1010 -18.13 -7.33 -77.79
N ARG A 1011 -19.16 -8.18 -77.65
CA ARG A 1011 -20.56 -7.91 -78.08
C ARG A 1011 -21.61 -8.05 -76.95
N GLY A 1012 -21.19 -8.18 -75.69
CA GLY A 1012 -22.11 -8.30 -74.55
C GLY A 1012 -22.48 -6.97 -73.89
N TRP A 1013 -23.66 -6.90 -73.28
CA TRP A 1013 -24.15 -5.72 -72.52
C TRP A 1013 -23.15 -5.22 -71.45
N LEU A 1014 -22.40 -6.15 -70.84
CA LEU A 1014 -21.30 -5.87 -69.91
C LEU A 1014 -20.23 -4.91 -70.47
N SER A 1015 -19.84 -5.02 -71.75
CA SER A 1015 -18.83 -4.12 -72.34
C SER A 1015 -19.37 -2.70 -72.62
N SER A 1016 -20.68 -2.50 -72.57
CA SER A 1016 -21.31 -1.18 -72.65
C SER A 1016 -21.22 -0.45 -71.30
N ILE A 1017 -21.58 -1.14 -70.21
CA ILE A 1017 -21.51 -0.62 -68.84
C ILE A 1017 -20.06 -0.21 -68.49
N PHE A 1018 -19.09 -1.08 -68.80
CA PHE A 1018 -17.66 -0.80 -68.60
C PHE A 1018 -17.06 0.24 -69.58
N ARG A 1019 -17.83 0.82 -70.51
CA ARG A 1019 -17.42 1.98 -71.32
C ARG A 1019 -18.02 3.31 -70.86
N GLN A 1020 -19.12 3.28 -70.10
CA GLN A 1020 -19.83 4.49 -69.64
C GLN A 1020 -19.46 4.92 -68.21
N LEU A 1021 -19.06 3.96 -67.35
CA LEU A 1021 -18.25 4.23 -66.16
C LEU A 1021 -16.80 4.55 -66.54
#